data_AF-A0A812XCU3-F1
#
_entry.id   AF-A0A812XCU3-F1
#
_cell.length_a   1.000
_cell.length_b   1.000
_cell.length_c   1.000
_cell.angle_alpha   90.00
_cell.angle_beta   90.00
_cell.angle_gamma   90.00
#
_symmetry.space_group_name_H-M   'P 1'
#
loop_
_entity.id
_entity.type
_entity.pdbx_description
1 polymer ?
#
loop_
_entity_poly.entity_id
_entity_poly.type
_entity_poly.pdbx_seq_one_letter_code
_entity_poly.pdbx_strand_id
1 'polypeptide(L)'
;MQYRYDEQQWNLDLKKHWSLFDLQTTPEKEGKPSAFRQGNLVLVSGCITTLCPQQLKANMDHPIGYLPTDWTPERKVPFTSPTHVSRFEGIKQVGTSLMVVPPPPTSSTAPGAPKVLVSVSKNAVPMVLHLSGLAMHRGSVDDEDTCRPLDLREQRTNIDIREINFQGGAALRPRSWEGTMQQDDLETPRYKREDKIVLLQGSFDATVFGFEKQTIAFLPEDVRPWRTVRCLATLLKRRPNQNGEQDIASELMADESLAVTIHTNGHICVEGGNIHSLDKKGRMRVVPQKKRGWLYLDGVRFILAKGDPIQVSTALAEEKERKVSTLFADDDEDAVSYRQGSIVCLEGILHWPTTKGTPHVRRALGFLPKGHWPERREVFFTRGHTFEEEERCRVDIDRYGRVFCPEGGAENGRVNLSGIIFKAADPDTTPATSPQSQDWDELSIQYCSAKQDADHGYKLLEAFIQTCTKKEWAYIEHAISQQVTGRKLQTPWGQGIAPRGVQRINEHDLDEDMRFLWDKKIRKVVDDKLGIKSPHMLFQLSLPKLQLVCDLLRKEQVGLKERELANLKNMHERLSEGWEISKHGDLHFKLLRDTAVEIVDQMVTRWDFDAQIGGLLTNDFRAPESIRHLYPERLRGDVAKKVHAMSNDDKTKYEEIYQFFRNFETNGNTMTHCSLMGTGDTFTATGKWHFPDTTSVQKQLFESIAWLFERDIHHYISERQTPVFPFIEDFDIEASDGYCEKDPKTGHSPPPDDDIMYKPGKNNGDPGELIRWRAKAIHHLFPQLAQLRCLVYSASGYNKGKERIKTSFHLVWPELIVEPGTAGLLREVTLELFDEETHKEGSFLQKLRKKLMGFYQSNDWFNVFDKTTISATNGLRLPYNDKVSSVYRNEEDKLKVENGEMAKGKAPKKRVKENRYSKAVGELLFTFEADVATGGQEDKIVSAKWQNTDSRTIAQWIQMGSCRLDMSDPERTRPTQVCPTREGKRLLRKLKRKRESDGIDFELELSSDEEGYALKIPHPNVRRCKLPTLEFAKLFDEQLGGEVDDLELDQEDGNKELAKMLKGSWISVTPDQALWRGPASEQSKAKCLGWMPSWSLKRGRHASEPSMSRPLELVYLRRFNNQDVGKIFVDGPTRTKQFIIDILRGCGPDITKDDVAVVPRYDPTKSRWINR
;
A
#
# COMPACT_ATOMS: atom_id res chain seq x y z
N MET A 1 -46.29 3.80 46.38
CA MET A 1 -45.14 4.72 46.49
C MET A 1 -44.37 4.66 45.18
N GLN A 2 -44.49 5.70 44.35
CA GLN A 2 -43.64 5.92 43.18
C GLN A 2 -42.32 6.51 43.71
N TYR A 3 -41.23 5.75 43.67
CA TYR A 3 -39.91 6.33 43.92
C TYR A 3 -39.39 6.87 42.59
N ARG A 4 -39.54 8.19 42.37
CA ARG A 4 -38.77 8.94 41.38
C ARG A 4 -37.33 8.99 41.88
N TYR A 5 -36.38 8.39 41.15
CA TYR A 5 -34.98 8.67 41.36
C TYR A 5 -34.67 10.02 40.71
N ASP A 6 -34.24 11.01 41.50
CA ASP A 6 -33.86 12.33 41.01
C ASP A 6 -32.53 12.23 40.27
N GLU A 7 -32.59 12.12 38.94
CA GLU A 7 -31.43 12.18 38.06
C GLU A 7 -30.95 13.64 37.97
N GLN A 8 -29.73 13.92 38.43
CA GLN A 8 -29.15 15.26 38.35
C GLN A 8 -28.29 15.36 37.10
N GLN A 9 -28.72 16.18 36.13
CA GLN A 9 -27.95 16.54 34.95
C GLN A 9 -27.24 17.87 35.15
N TRP A 10 -25.95 17.92 34.82
CA TRP A 10 -25.12 19.12 34.91
C TRP A 10 -24.38 19.36 33.59
N ASN A 11 -24.49 20.56 33.03
CA ASN A 11 -23.68 20.92 31.85
C ASN A 11 -22.22 21.14 32.27
N LEU A 12 -21.28 20.46 31.61
CA LEU A 12 -19.85 20.57 31.89
C LEU A 12 -19.40 22.02 31.66
N ASP A 13 -18.86 22.68 32.69
CA ASP A 13 -18.41 24.07 32.56
C ASP A 13 -17.05 24.09 31.86
N LEU A 14 -17.05 24.28 30.55
CA LEU A 14 -15.86 24.23 29.71
C LEU A 14 -14.98 25.46 29.97
N LYS A 15 -13.65 25.28 30.02
CA LYS A 15 -12.74 26.43 30.15
C LYS A 15 -12.95 27.42 28.99
N LYS A 16 -12.74 28.72 29.24
CA LYS A 16 -12.97 29.83 28.28
C LYS A 16 -12.34 29.71 26.89
N HIS A 17 -11.31 28.87 26.72
CA HIS A 17 -10.70 28.59 25.40
C HIS A 17 -11.36 27.41 24.66
N TRP A 18 -12.12 26.57 25.38
CA TRP A 18 -13.02 25.55 24.85
C TRP A 18 -14.45 26.06 24.64
N SER A 19 -14.79 27.24 25.17
CA SER A 19 -16.12 27.84 25.03
C SER A 19 -16.32 28.68 23.75
N LEU A 20 -15.28 28.80 22.90
CA LEU A 20 -15.29 29.56 21.63
C LEU A 20 -15.47 28.64 20.39
N PHE A 21 -15.73 27.35 20.58
CA PHE A 21 -15.96 26.39 19.50
C PHE A 21 -17.43 26.36 19.08
N ASP A 22 -17.67 26.24 17.77
CA ASP A 22 -18.99 26.38 17.15
C ASP A 22 -19.93 25.24 17.59
N LEU A 23 -20.80 25.54 18.55
CA LEU A 23 -21.92 24.72 18.99
C LEU A 23 -23.21 25.33 18.40
N GLN A 24 -23.40 25.26 17.08
CA GLN A 24 -24.63 25.70 16.38
C GLN A 24 -24.99 24.64 15.32
N THR A 25 -26.20 24.10 15.14
CA THR A 25 -27.54 24.43 15.61
C THR A 25 -28.34 23.13 15.82
N THR A 26 -28.62 22.75 17.05
CA THR A 26 -29.90 22.12 17.39
C THR A 26 -30.68 23.14 18.22
N PRO A 27 -31.99 23.31 18.01
CA PRO A 27 -32.76 24.25 18.79
C PRO A 27 -32.71 23.84 20.26
N GLU A 28 -32.32 24.80 21.10
CA GLU A 28 -32.39 24.88 22.57
C GLU A 28 -32.19 23.58 23.41
N LYS A 29 -31.12 23.60 24.22
CA LYS A 29 -30.75 22.74 25.38
C LYS A 29 -29.99 21.43 25.17
N GLU A 30 -29.95 20.80 23.99
CA GLU A 30 -29.42 19.41 23.88
C GLU A 30 -27.96 19.24 23.38
N GLY A 31 -27.20 20.32 23.19
CA GLY A 31 -25.87 20.23 22.52
C GLY A 31 -24.61 20.32 23.39
N LYS A 32 -24.70 20.63 24.69
CA LYS A 32 -23.51 20.80 25.54
C LYS A 32 -23.08 19.47 26.17
N PRO A 33 -21.76 19.19 26.26
CA PRO A 33 -21.28 18.07 27.07
C PRO A 33 -21.91 18.13 28.46
N SER A 34 -22.62 17.07 28.81
CA SER A 34 -23.38 16.95 30.04
C SER A 34 -22.78 15.85 30.89
N ALA A 35 -22.78 16.06 32.20
CA ALA A 35 -22.48 15.06 33.18
C ALA A 35 -23.79 14.70 33.91
N PHE A 36 -24.05 13.42 34.09
CA PHE A 36 -25.25 12.87 34.70
C PHE A 36 -24.84 12.15 35.98
N ARG A 37 -25.53 12.39 37.08
CA ARG A 37 -25.29 11.68 38.33
C ARG A 37 -26.50 10.87 38.75
N GLN A 38 -26.26 9.59 39.01
CA GLN A 38 -27.22 8.67 39.59
C GLN A 38 -26.56 7.94 40.77
N GLY A 39 -26.87 8.37 41.99
CA GLY A 39 -26.21 7.87 43.20
C GLY A 39 -24.72 8.20 43.24
N ASN A 40 -23.89 7.15 43.32
CA ASN A 40 -22.43 7.27 43.30
C ASN A 40 -21.87 7.35 41.87
N LEU A 41 -22.69 7.06 40.85
CA LEU A 41 -22.31 7.04 39.44
C LEU A 41 -22.36 8.44 38.83
N VAL A 42 -21.26 8.87 38.21
CA VAL A 42 -21.17 10.09 37.40
C VAL A 42 -20.80 9.74 35.97
N LEU A 43 -21.63 10.13 35.00
CA LEU A 43 -21.48 9.86 33.58
C LEU A 43 -21.34 11.13 32.76
N VAL A 44 -20.21 11.29 32.08
CA VAL A 44 -19.98 12.41 31.16
C VAL A 44 -20.28 11.95 29.74
N SER A 45 -21.05 12.74 29.00
CA SER A 45 -21.46 12.49 27.63
C SER A 45 -21.49 13.80 26.83
N GLY A 46 -21.01 13.77 25.58
CA GLY A 46 -20.96 14.95 24.72
C GLY A 46 -19.97 14.78 23.57
N CYS A 47 -19.96 15.75 22.66
CA CYS A 47 -18.96 15.83 21.60
C CYS A 47 -18.32 17.22 21.62
N ILE A 48 -17.00 17.28 21.47
CA ILE A 48 -16.23 18.52 21.33
C ILE A 48 -15.47 18.44 20.02
N THR A 49 -15.83 19.28 19.05
CA THR A 49 -15.13 19.41 17.77
C THR A 49 -14.03 20.45 17.91
N THR A 50 -12.77 20.08 17.65
CA THR A 50 -11.60 20.98 17.74
C THR A 50 -11.18 21.42 16.35
N LEU A 51 -11.30 22.72 16.07
CA LEU A 51 -10.92 23.34 14.79
C LEU A 51 -9.43 23.77 14.73
N CYS A 52 -8.67 23.66 15.84
CA CYS A 52 -7.28 24.11 15.92
C CYS A 52 -6.39 23.10 16.66
N PRO A 53 -5.98 22.00 16.00
CA PRO A 53 -5.26 20.91 16.64
C PRO A 53 -3.90 21.37 17.25
N GLN A 54 -3.22 22.31 16.61
CA GLN A 54 -1.82 22.68 16.94
C GLN A 54 -1.60 23.27 18.34
N GLN A 55 -2.64 23.71 19.05
CA GLN A 55 -2.51 24.22 20.43
C GLN A 55 -2.41 23.11 21.49
N LEU A 56 -2.77 21.86 21.15
CA LEU A 56 -2.66 20.71 22.03
C LEU A 56 -1.23 20.15 21.95
N LYS A 57 -0.37 20.58 22.89
CA LYS A 57 0.95 19.97 23.03
C LYS A 57 0.79 18.49 23.33
N ALA A 58 1.29 17.65 22.44
CA ALA A 58 1.36 16.21 22.63
C ALA A 58 2.02 15.87 23.97
N ASN A 59 1.53 14.82 24.62
CA ASN A 59 1.96 14.32 25.93
C ASN A 59 1.64 15.20 27.15
N MET A 60 0.77 16.22 27.03
CA MET A 60 0.26 16.95 28.19
C MET A 60 -1.24 16.73 28.39
N ASP A 61 -1.67 16.74 29.66
CA ASP A 61 -3.06 16.62 30.05
C ASP A 61 -3.73 18.02 30.00
N HIS A 62 -4.77 18.15 29.19
CA HIS A 62 -5.46 19.41 28.94
C HIS A 62 -6.83 19.43 29.64
N PRO A 63 -7.09 20.36 30.57
CA PRO A 63 -8.40 20.48 31.21
C PRO A 63 -9.46 20.97 30.24
N ILE A 64 -10.48 20.14 30.00
CA ILE A 64 -11.59 20.44 29.09
C ILE A 64 -12.78 21.07 29.81
N GLY A 65 -13.07 20.69 31.07
CA GLY A 65 -14.14 21.29 31.86
C GLY A 65 -14.12 20.87 33.33
N TYR A 66 -15.08 21.38 34.10
CA TYR A 66 -15.21 21.12 35.53
C TYR A 66 -16.53 20.42 35.85
N LEU A 67 -16.49 19.50 36.83
CA LEU A 67 -17.67 18.85 37.41
C LEU A 67 -18.06 19.56 38.72
N PRO A 68 -19.31 19.42 39.20
CA PRO A 68 -19.72 19.95 40.50
C PRO A 68 -18.80 19.47 41.63
N THR A 69 -18.57 20.32 42.63
CA THR A 69 -17.62 20.05 43.72
C THR A 69 -18.03 18.86 44.59
N ASP A 70 -19.32 18.55 44.66
CA ASP A 70 -19.86 17.38 45.35
C ASP A 70 -19.76 16.09 44.51
N TRP A 71 -19.32 16.19 43.24
CA TRP A 71 -19.04 15.07 42.32
C TRP A 71 -17.53 14.75 42.25
N THR A 72 -16.77 15.21 43.26
CA THR A 72 -15.31 15.04 43.32
C THR A 72 -14.91 13.60 43.58
N PRO A 73 -14.09 12.97 42.71
CA PRO A 73 -13.43 11.71 43.04
C PRO A 73 -12.51 11.82 44.25
N GLU A 74 -12.27 10.74 44.97
CA GLU A 74 -11.17 10.66 45.94
C GLU A 74 -9.79 10.51 45.26
N ARG A 75 -9.75 9.99 44.03
CA ARG A 75 -8.51 9.75 43.25
C ARG A 75 -8.68 10.08 41.78
N LYS A 76 -7.59 10.26 41.03
CA LYS A 76 -7.67 10.47 39.57
C LYS A 76 -8.33 9.27 38.90
N VAL A 77 -9.33 9.50 38.04
CA VAL A 77 -10.07 8.44 37.34
C VAL A 77 -9.87 8.58 35.82
N PRO A 78 -9.04 7.73 35.19
CA PRO A 78 -8.89 7.69 33.74
C PRO A 78 -10.05 6.92 33.09
N PHE A 79 -10.46 7.33 31.89
CA PHE A 79 -11.44 6.63 31.05
C PHE A 79 -11.17 6.89 29.57
N THR A 80 -11.61 5.98 28.69
CA THR A 80 -11.46 6.13 27.24
C THR A 80 -12.80 6.48 26.62
N SER A 81 -12.82 7.46 25.72
CA SER A 81 -13.96 7.61 24.80
C SER A 81 -13.92 6.49 23.76
N PRO A 82 -15.06 5.89 23.37
CA PRO A 82 -15.11 4.96 22.25
C PRO A 82 -14.51 5.61 21.00
N THR A 83 -13.56 4.91 20.37
CA THR A 83 -12.87 5.36 19.17
C THR A 83 -13.54 4.75 17.95
N HIS A 84 -14.03 5.58 17.02
CA HIS A 84 -14.54 5.13 15.72
C HIS A 84 -13.47 5.34 14.63
N VAL A 85 -13.15 4.30 13.85
CA VAL A 85 -12.31 4.42 12.65
C VAL A 85 -13.20 4.38 11.41
N SER A 86 -13.48 5.54 10.82
CA SER A 86 -14.00 5.64 9.45
C SER A 86 -12.82 5.62 8.47
N ARG A 87 -12.86 4.76 7.43
CA ARG A 87 -11.84 4.70 6.37
C ARG A 87 -12.09 5.69 5.22
N PHE A 88 -12.85 6.77 5.42
CA PHE A 88 -12.91 7.87 4.46
C PHE A 88 -11.97 9.03 4.90
N GLU A 89 -11.15 9.49 3.94
CA GLU A 89 -10.39 10.75 3.88
C GLU A 89 -9.65 11.21 5.15
N GLY A 90 -8.41 10.75 5.35
CA GLY A 90 -7.35 11.52 6.05
C GLY A 90 -7.51 11.87 7.54
N ILE A 91 -8.67 11.63 8.18
CA ILE A 91 -8.89 11.96 9.59
C ILE A 91 -8.35 10.84 10.48
N LYS A 92 -7.20 11.07 11.12
CA LYS A 92 -6.66 10.18 12.17
C LYS A 92 -7.19 10.62 13.53
N GLN A 93 -8.19 9.92 14.05
CA GLN A 93 -8.44 9.95 15.50
C GLN A 93 -7.52 8.91 16.14
N VAL A 94 -6.73 9.34 17.13
CA VAL A 94 -5.90 8.44 17.94
C VAL A 94 -6.42 8.51 19.36
N GLY A 95 -6.44 7.35 20.02
CA GLY A 95 -6.96 7.16 21.36
C GLY A 95 -6.62 8.35 22.26
N THR A 96 -7.66 9.06 22.67
CA THR A 96 -7.56 10.16 23.62
C THR A 96 -8.07 9.61 24.93
N SER A 97 -7.19 9.54 25.94
CA SER A 97 -7.59 9.20 27.30
C SER A 97 -8.12 10.46 27.98
N LEU A 98 -9.25 10.33 28.67
CA LEU A 98 -9.84 11.34 29.52
C LEU A 98 -9.52 11.00 30.97
N MET A 99 -9.38 12.00 31.85
CA MET A 99 -9.11 11.77 33.26
C MET A 99 -9.83 12.80 34.12
N VAL A 100 -10.62 12.37 35.10
CA VAL A 100 -11.16 13.28 36.13
C VAL A 100 -10.16 13.38 37.28
N VAL A 101 -9.73 14.59 37.60
CA VAL A 101 -8.71 14.87 38.62
C VAL A 101 -9.34 15.67 39.77
N PRO A 102 -9.28 15.19 41.02
CA PRO A 102 -9.72 15.98 42.16
C PRO A 102 -8.86 17.23 42.36
N PRO A 103 -9.38 18.29 42.99
CA PRO A 103 -8.59 19.45 43.35
C PRO A 103 -7.39 19.06 44.22
N PRO A 104 -6.22 19.70 44.05
CA PRO A 104 -5.04 19.39 44.85
C PRO A 104 -5.29 19.71 46.34
N PRO A 105 -4.81 18.87 47.28
CA PRO A 105 -5.14 18.98 48.71
C PRO A 105 -4.56 20.21 49.43
N THR A 106 -3.73 21.02 48.77
CA THR A 106 -2.99 22.14 49.39
C THR A 106 -3.57 23.54 49.14
N SER A 107 -4.71 23.69 48.46
CA SER A 107 -5.32 25.02 48.26
C SER A 107 -6.17 25.42 49.47
N SER A 108 -5.59 26.19 50.39
CA SER A 108 -6.22 26.65 51.64
C SER A 108 -7.34 27.70 51.47
N THR A 109 -7.89 27.89 50.27
CA THR A 109 -9.01 28.81 50.01
C THR A 109 -9.99 28.18 49.00
N ALA A 110 -11.13 27.74 49.52
CA ALA A 110 -12.28 27.08 48.84
C ALA A 110 -12.01 25.73 48.14
N PRO A 111 -12.87 24.70 48.33
CA PRO A 111 -12.74 23.42 47.63
C PRO A 111 -12.92 23.64 46.12
N GLY A 112 -11.85 23.44 45.36
CA GLY A 112 -11.88 23.61 43.90
C GLY A 112 -12.71 22.52 43.21
N ALA A 113 -13.41 22.87 42.14
CA ALA A 113 -14.17 21.91 41.36
C ALA A 113 -13.23 20.85 40.68
N PRO A 114 -13.61 19.57 40.68
CA PRO A 114 -12.88 18.49 40.00
C PRO A 114 -12.77 18.76 38.49
N LYS A 115 -11.60 18.51 37.92
CA LYS A 115 -11.27 18.83 36.52
C LYS A 115 -11.34 17.60 35.64
N VAL A 116 -11.97 17.69 34.49
CA VAL A 116 -11.86 16.67 33.43
C VAL A 116 -10.71 17.07 32.51
N LEU A 117 -9.73 16.20 32.35
CA LEU A 117 -8.53 16.35 31.53
C LEU A 117 -8.58 15.43 30.30
N VAL A 118 -7.95 15.83 29.19
CA VAL A 118 -7.70 15.03 27.98
C VAL A 118 -6.21 14.88 27.76
N SER A 119 -5.71 13.66 27.57
CA SER A 119 -4.31 13.40 27.20
C SER A 119 -4.19 13.09 25.69
N VAL A 120 -3.33 13.84 25.00
CA VAL A 120 -3.18 13.78 23.52
C VAL A 120 -1.87 13.09 23.12
N SER A 121 -1.95 12.04 22.30
CA SER A 121 -0.82 11.20 21.85
C SER A 121 0.17 11.91 20.91
N LYS A 122 1.45 11.48 20.94
CA LYS A 122 2.59 12.08 20.20
C LYS A 122 2.47 12.09 18.68
N ASN A 123 1.59 11.26 18.12
CA ASN A 123 1.46 11.08 16.67
C ASN A 123 0.11 11.54 16.12
N ALA A 124 -0.69 12.25 16.92
CA ALA A 124 -2.04 12.58 16.51
C ALA A 124 -2.65 13.73 17.28
N VAL A 125 -3.41 14.52 16.55
CA VAL A 125 -4.16 15.63 17.11
C VAL A 125 -5.61 15.49 16.66
N PRO A 126 -6.54 15.16 17.56
CA PRO A 126 -7.90 14.83 17.18
C PRO A 126 -8.66 16.09 16.73
N MET A 127 -9.34 16.03 15.58
CA MET A 127 -10.26 17.09 15.14
C MET A 127 -11.64 16.99 15.79
N VAL A 128 -12.01 15.81 16.28
CA VAL A 128 -13.28 15.56 16.97
C VAL A 128 -13.00 14.71 18.20
N LEU A 129 -13.54 15.11 19.35
CA LEU A 129 -13.36 14.45 20.63
C LEU A 129 -14.74 14.08 21.18
N HIS A 130 -15.09 12.79 21.13
CA HIS A 130 -16.28 12.28 21.80
C HIS A 130 -15.96 12.13 23.30
N LEU A 131 -16.93 12.43 24.18
CA LEU A 131 -16.77 12.44 25.63
C LEU A 131 -17.60 11.35 26.34
N SER A 132 -18.27 10.48 25.60
CA SER A 132 -19.17 9.46 26.13
C SER A 132 -18.40 8.32 26.81
N GLY A 133 -18.47 8.18 28.14
CA GLY A 133 -18.01 6.95 28.79
C GLY A 133 -17.47 7.03 30.22
N LEU A 134 -17.93 7.94 31.08
CA LEU A 134 -17.51 7.93 32.50
C LEU A 134 -18.53 7.21 33.40
N ALA A 135 -18.06 6.50 34.42
CA ALA A 135 -18.84 5.96 35.53
C ALA A 135 -17.91 5.99 36.76
N MET A 136 -18.30 6.68 37.84
CA MET A 136 -17.50 6.81 39.07
C MET A 136 -18.19 6.15 40.26
N HIS A 137 -17.48 5.87 41.35
CA HIS A 137 -18.05 5.45 42.64
C HIS A 137 -17.35 6.22 43.77
N ARG A 138 -18.09 6.73 44.75
CA ARG A 138 -17.56 7.47 45.92
C ARG A 138 -17.69 6.60 47.17
N GLY A 139 -16.63 6.48 47.98
CA GLY A 139 -16.62 5.65 49.18
C GLY A 139 -15.90 6.37 50.31
N SER A 140 -16.67 6.98 51.21
CA SER A 140 -16.17 7.78 52.35
C SER A 140 -15.20 6.99 53.23
N VAL A 141 -14.03 7.57 53.48
CA VAL A 141 -13.10 7.16 54.54
C VAL A 141 -13.34 8.08 55.73
N ASP A 142 -13.81 7.52 56.83
CA ASP A 142 -13.61 8.08 58.17
C ASP A 142 -13.25 6.89 59.10
N ASP A 143 -12.00 6.41 58.99
CA ASP A 143 -11.18 5.84 60.07
C ASP A 143 -9.87 5.25 59.49
N GLU A 144 -8.73 5.86 59.83
CA GLU A 144 -7.41 5.56 59.25
C GLU A 144 -6.74 4.24 59.74
N ASP A 145 -7.44 3.36 60.46
CA ASP A 145 -6.84 2.07 60.90
C ASP A 145 -7.74 0.83 60.82
N THR A 146 -8.95 0.89 60.26
CA THR A 146 -9.74 -0.31 59.98
C THR A 146 -10.80 -0.07 58.92
N CYS A 147 -10.67 -0.66 57.73
CA CYS A 147 -11.81 -0.88 56.83
C CYS A 147 -11.64 -2.12 55.93
N ARG A 148 -12.53 -3.10 56.14
CA ARG A 148 -12.87 -4.19 55.22
C ARG A 148 -13.88 -3.65 54.18
N PRO A 149 -13.93 -4.17 52.94
CA PRO A 149 -15.07 -3.91 52.07
C PRO A 149 -16.35 -4.54 52.65
N LEU A 150 -17.42 -3.75 52.66
CA LEU A 150 -18.76 -4.13 53.10
C LEU A 150 -19.41 -5.09 52.10
N ASP A 151 -19.96 -6.16 52.64
CA ASP A 151 -20.74 -7.23 52.01
C ASP A 151 -22.16 -6.71 51.66
N LEU A 152 -22.56 -6.75 50.39
CA LEU A 152 -23.93 -6.48 49.92
C LEU A 152 -24.84 -7.70 50.19
N ARG A 153 -24.96 -8.13 51.45
CA ARG A 153 -25.69 -9.36 51.82
C ARG A 153 -27.14 -9.20 52.27
N GLU A 154 -27.70 -8.00 52.40
CA GLU A 154 -29.10 -7.84 52.81
C GLU A 154 -29.89 -6.88 51.92
N GLN A 155 -30.26 -7.37 50.73
CA GLN A 155 -31.64 -7.32 50.21
C GLN A 155 -31.72 -8.21 48.96
N ARG A 156 -32.25 -9.42 49.16
CA ARG A 156 -32.37 -10.47 48.12
C ARG A 156 -33.36 -10.07 47.04
N THR A 157 -32.91 -10.07 45.79
CA THR A 157 -33.64 -10.74 44.71
C THR A 157 -32.68 -11.74 44.05
N ASN A 158 -33.16 -12.97 43.83
CA ASN A 158 -32.37 -14.14 43.47
C ASN A 158 -31.62 -13.97 42.13
N ILE A 159 -30.30 -13.75 42.17
CA ILE A 159 -29.40 -13.97 41.04
C ILE A 159 -28.20 -14.76 41.57
N ASP A 160 -27.97 -15.95 41.00
CA ASP A 160 -26.93 -16.90 41.41
C ASP A 160 -25.56 -16.44 40.86
N ILE A 161 -24.79 -15.69 41.64
CA ILE A 161 -23.41 -15.30 41.31
C ILE A 161 -22.48 -16.35 41.91
N ARG A 162 -21.86 -17.19 41.07
CA ARG A 162 -20.74 -18.06 41.47
C ARG A 162 -19.43 -17.41 41.03
N GLU A 163 -18.63 -16.92 41.98
CA GLU A 163 -17.27 -16.44 41.73
C GLU A 163 -16.32 -17.64 41.56
N ILE A 164 -15.71 -17.79 40.37
CA ILE A 164 -14.67 -18.78 40.12
C ILE A 164 -13.52 -18.12 39.36
N ASN A 165 -12.33 -18.12 39.96
CA ASN A 165 -11.08 -17.65 39.35
C ASN A 165 -10.67 -18.57 38.19
N PHE A 166 -10.15 -18.00 37.09
CA PHE A 166 -9.57 -18.79 36.01
C PHE A 166 -8.44 -19.67 36.55
N GLN A 167 -8.47 -20.98 36.28
CA GLN A 167 -7.35 -21.85 36.59
C GLN A 167 -6.17 -21.50 35.66
N GLY A 168 -5.24 -20.69 36.16
CA GLY A 168 -3.96 -20.47 35.50
C GLY A 168 -3.19 -21.78 35.40
N GLY A 169 -2.80 -22.18 34.19
CA GLY A 169 -1.94 -23.33 33.98
C GLY A 169 -0.58 -23.13 34.68
N ALA A 170 -0.35 -23.88 35.75
CA ALA A 170 0.88 -23.85 36.55
C ALA A 170 2.11 -24.51 35.88
N ALA A 171 2.11 -24.70 34.55
CA ALA A 171 3.21 -25.32 33.83
C ALA A 171 3.76 -24.34 32.79
N LEU A 172 4.75 -23.53 33.22
CA LEU A 172 5.85 -22.92 32.44
C LEU A 172 6.43 -21.72 33.22
N ARG A 173 7.20 -21.97 34.28
CA ARG A 173 8.18 -20.98 34.80
C ARG A 173 9.54 -21.28 34.17
N PRO A 174 10.14 -20.38 33.35
CA PRO A 174 11.55 -20.47 33.03
C PRO A 174 12.37 -20.11 34.29
N ARG A 175 13.31 -21.00 34.66
CA ARG A 175 14.29 -20.74 35.71
C ARG A 175 15.26 -19.63 35.27
N SER A 176 15.25 -18.56 36.06
CA SER A 176 16.27 -17.52 36.28
C SER A 176 15.63 -16.17 36.05
N TRP A 177 15.34 -15.46 37.15
CA TRP A 177 15.25 -14.01 37.34
C TRP A 177 14.92 -13.87 38.85
N GLU A 178 15.95 -13.84 39.67
CA GLU A 178 15.82 -13.48 41.09
C GLU A 178 15.70 -11.96 41.16
N GLY A 179 14.46 -11.51 41.36
CA GLY A 179 14.09 -10.13 41.65
C GLY A 179 12.67 -10.15 42.15
N THR A 180 12.50 -10.13 43.47
CA THR A 180 11.20 -10.01 44.15
C THR A 180 10.50 -8.72 43.73
N MET A 181 9.55 -8.81 42.79
CA MET A 181 8.53 -7.78 42.57
C MET A 181 7.29 -8.14 43.38
N GLN A 182 6.79 -7.16 44.13
CA GLN A 182 5.52 -7.24 44.86
C GLN A 182 4.33 -7.40 43.89
N GLN A 183 3.30 -8.07 44.38
CA GLN A 183 2.06 -8.40 43.68
C GLN A 183 1.20 -7.11 43.57
N ASP A 184 1.09 -6.53 42.37
CA ASP A 184 0.28 -5.32 42.11
C ASP A 184 -1.24 -5.64 42.05
N ASP A 185 -2.09 -4.73 42.54
CA ASP A 185 -3.56 -4.81 42.72
C ASP A 185 -4.44 -4.80 41.42
N LEU A 186 -4.00 -5.37 40.29
CA LEU A 186 -4.85 -5.44 39.08
C LEU A 186 -5.77 -6.68 39.11
N GLU A 187 -7.09 -6.45 38.94
CA GLU A 187 -8.12 -7.50 39.00
C GLU A 187 -7.84 -8.61 37.98
N THR A 188 -7.72 -9.84 38.49
CA THR A 188 -7.63 -11.07 37.70
C THR A 188 -8.82 -11.12 36.73
N PRO A 189 -8.65 -11.61 35.48
CA PRO A 189 -9.77 -11.80 34.56
C PRO A 189 -10.90 -12.54 35.27
N ARG A 190 -12.13 -12.09 35.09
CA ARG A 190 -13.35 -12.71 35.61
C ARG A 190 -14.39 -12.78 34.51
N TYR A 191 -15.42 -13.59 34.69
CA TYR A 191 -16.56 -13.58 33.80
C TYR A 191 -17.83 -13.38 34.62
N LYS A 192 -18.76 -12.60 34.10
CA LYS A 192 -20.10 -12.44 34.66
C LYS A 192 -21.07 -13.17 33.74
N ARG A 193 -21.86 -14.07 34.32
CA ARG A 193 -22.92 -14.77 33.60
C ARG A 193 -24.23 -14.02 33.80
N GLU A 194 -24.87 -13.64 32.70
CA GLU A 194 -26.22 -13.09 32.66
C GLU A 194 -27.06 -14.04 31.78
N ASP A 195 -27.76 -14.97 32.43
CA ASP A 195 -28.51 -16.06 31.78
C ASP A 195 -27.65 -16.97 30.87
N LYS A 196 -27.90 -16.97 29.54
CA LYS A 196 -27.11 -17.70 28.54
C LYS A 196 -25.93 -16.89 27.99
N ILE A 197 -25.75 -15.64 28.43
CA ILE A 197 -24.70 -14.74 27.96
C ILE A 197 -23.59 -14.66 29.00
N VAL A 198 -22.35 -14.73 28.54
CA VAL A 198 -21.15 -14.50 29.35
C VAL A 198 -20.54 -13.17 28.94
N LEU A 199 -20.26 -12.32 29.92
CA LEU A 199 -19.48 -11.11 29.79
C LEU A 199 -18.08 -11.36 30.38
N LEU A 200 -17.03 -11.21 29.59
CA LEU A 200 -15.67 -11.24 30.12
C LEU A 200 -15.31 -9.86 30.68
N GLN A 201 -14.63 -9.87 31.81
CA GLN A 201 -14.16 -8.67 32.50
C GLN A 201 -12.73 -8.86 33.02
N GLY A 202 -12.01 -7.77 33.23
CA GLY A 202 -10.65 -7.76 33.76
C GLY A 202 -9.56 -7.86 32.70
N SER A 203 -8.33 -8.02 33.16
CA SER A 203 -7.14 -7.89 32.31
C SER A 203 -6.17 -9.05 32.48
N PHE A 204 -5.57 -9.49 31.39
CA PHE A 204 -4.39 -10.35 31.46
C PHE A 204 -3.14 -9.50 31.69
N ASP A 205 -2.26 -9.98 32.58
CA ASP A 205 -0.98 -9.37 32.91
C ASP A 205 -0.13 -9.09 31.66
N ALA A 206 0.86 -8.20 31.83
CA ALA A 206 1.74 -7.72 30.77
C ALA A 206 2.46 -8.84 30.00
N THR A 207 1.80 -9.39 28.98
CA THR A 207 2.36 -10.41 28.09
C THR A 207 2.82 -9.80 26.77
N VAL A 208 3.80 -10.45 26.15
CA VAL A 208 4.22 -10.13 24.78
C VAL A 208 3.37 -10.97 23.83
N PHE A 209 2.36 -10.34 23.22
CA PHE A 209 1.52 -10.97 22.21
C PHE A 209 2.32 -11.09 20.91
N GLY A 210 2.64 -12.33 20.55
CA GLY A 210 3.38 -12.68 19.34
C GLY A 210 2.52 -12.60 18.07
N PHE A 211 3.17 -12.83 16.93
CA PHE A 211 2.53 -12.89 15.61
C PHE A 211 1.60 -14.06 15.43
N GLU A 212 1.94 -15.15 16.10
CA GLU A 212 1.16 -16.37 16.08
C GLU A 212 0.10 -16.29 17.16
N LYS A 213 -1.02 -16.93 16.86
CA LYS A 213 -2.14 -17.07 17.76
C LYS A 213 -1.71 -17.74 19.06
N GLN A 214 -1.68 -16.97 20.14
CA GLN A 214 -1.28 -17.44 21.46
C GLN A 214 -2.51 -17.70 22.32
N THR A 215 -2.68 -18.91 22.85
CA THR A 215 -3.69 -19.20 23.87
C THR A 215 -3.26 -18.60 25.20
N ILE A 216 -4.08 -17.72 25.76
CA ILE A 216 -3.78 -16.97 26.99
C ILE A 216 -4.64 -17.40 28.18
N ALA A 217 -5.78 -18.03 27.94
CA ALA A 217 -6.64 -18.55 29.00
C ALA A 217 -7.59 -19.63 28.50
N PHE A 218 -8.23 -20.30 29.46
CA PHE A 218 -9.26 -21.31 29.23
C PHE A 218 -10.50 -20.94 30.04
N LEU A 219 -11.65 -20.90 29.37
CA LEU A 219 -12.94 -20.77 30.04
C LEU A 219 -13.34 -22.12 30.67
N PRO A 220 -13.84 -22.11 31.91
CA PRO A 220 -14.46 -23.29 32.53
C PRO A 220 -15.55 -23.89 31.64
N GLU A 221 -15.79 -25.20 31.77
CA GLU A 221 -16.64 -25.97 30.86
C GLU A 221 -18.08 -25.46 30.77
N ASP A 222 -18.62 -24.95 31.87
CA ASP A 222 -19.95 -24.36 31.99
C ASP A 222 -20.04 -22.93 31.44
N VAL A 223 -18.89 -22.32 31.08
CA VAL A 223 -18.80 -20.99 30.47
C VAL A 223 -18.11 -20.93 29.12
N ARG A 224 -18.03 -22.06 28.41
CA ARG A 224 -17.51 -22.11 27.05
C ARG A 224 -18.50 -21.51 26.04
N PRO A 225 -18.03 -20.82 24.99
CA PRO A 225 -18.93 -20.27 23.99
C PRO A 225 -19.52 -21.40 23.11
N TRP A 226 -20.77 -21.25 22.71
CA TRP A 226 -21.47 -22.19 21.83
C TRP A 226 -20.81 -22.35 20.46
N ARG A 227 -20.26 -21.24 19.93
CA ARG A 227 -19.42 -21.23 18.72
C ARG A 227 -18.13 -20.48 18.97
N THR A 228 -17.18 -20.57 18.03
CA THR A 228 -15.94 -19.77 18.13
C THR A 228 -16.27 -18.29 17.96
N VAL A 229 -15.90 -17.46 18.95
CA VAL A 229 -16.10 -16.01 18.99
C VAL A 229 -14.82 -15.34 18.53
N ARG A 230 -14.89 -14.33 17.66
CA ARG A 230 -13.73 -13.50 17.27
C ARG A 230 -14.08 -12.04 17.52
N CYS A 231 -13.27 -11.33 18.30
CA CYS A 231 -13.51 -9.95 18.70
C CYS A 231 -12.19 -9.17 18.82
N LEU A 232 -12.27 -7.87 19.12
CA LEU A 232 -11.11 -7.03 19.43
C LEU A 232 -11.06 -6.73 20.93
N ALA A 233 -9.87 -6.72 21.51
CA ALA A 233 -9.62 -6.37 22.91
C ALA A 233 -8.51 -5.32 23.00
N THR A 234 -8.57 -4.46 24.03
CA THR A 234 -7.65 -3.32 24.17
C THR A 234 -6.34 -3.76 24.81
N LEU A 235 -5.21 -3.25 24.30
CA LEU A 235 -3.87 -3.45 24.87
C LEU A 235 -3.42 -2.18 25.59
N LEU A 236 -3.13 -2.28 26.88
CA LEU A 236 -2.62 -1.20 27.72
C LEU A 236 -1.08 -1.30 27.87
N LYS A 237 -0.35 -0.19 27.92
CA LYS A 237 1.11 -0.13 28.14
C LYS A 237 1.46 0.88 29.24
N ARG A 238 2.51 0.59 30.01
CA ARG A 238 3.11 1.54 30.97
C ARG A 238 3.90 2.62 30.23
N ARG A 239 3.71 3.89 30.61
CA ARG A 239 4.42 5.02 30.01
C ARG A 239 5.90 5.00 30.42
N PRO A 240 6.87 4.98 29.50
CA PRO A 240 8.28 5.11 29.86
C PRO A 240 8.53 6.49 30.49
N ASN A 241 9.34 6.53 31.56
CA ASN A 241 9.75 7.79 32.19
C ASN A 241 10.70 8.60 31.26
N GLN A 242 11.08 9.81 31.66
CA GLN A 242 11.92 10.70 30.83
C GLN A 242 13.29 10.10 30.46
N ASN A 243 13.76 9.10 31.20
CA ASN A 243 15.02 8.41 30.97
C ASN A 243 14.86 7.16 30.09
N GLY A 244 13.64 6.84 29.65
CA GLY A 244 13.33 5.64 28.87
C GLY A 244 13.15 4.36 29.72
N GLU A 245 13.16 4.47 31.04
CA GLU A 245 12.93 3.36 31.96
C GLU A 245 11.44 3.21 32.29
N GLN A 246 10.96 1.98 32.39
CA GLN A 246 9.57 1.68 32.78
C GLN A 246 9.49 1.69 34.31
N ASP A 247 9.13 2.83 34.89
CA ASP A 247 8.91 2.94 36.33
C ASP A 247 7.65 2.13 36.73
N ILE A 248 7.71 1.44 37.86
CA ILE A 248 6.62 0.60 38.37
C ILE A 248 5.38 1.46 38.68
N ALA A 249 5.58 2.72 39.07
CA ALA A 249 4.53 3.68 39.36
C ALA A 249 3.93 4.39 38.11
N SER A 250 4.35 4.02 36.90
CA SER A 250 3.89 4.69 35.67
C SER A 250 2.46 4.26 35.25
N GLU A 251 1.67 5.25 34.80
CA GLU A 251 0.27 5.07 34.41
C GLU A 251 0.10 4.15 33.19
N LEU A 252 -0.94 3.29 33.21
CA LEU A 252 -1.35 2.43 32.10
C LEU A 252 -2.12 3.23 31.06
N MET A 253 -1.61 3.28 29.83
CA MET A 253 -2.21 3.98 28.69
C MET A 253 -2.69 2.98 27.66
N ALA A 254 -3.89 3.17 27.11
CA ALA A 254 -4.38 2.39 25.97
C ALA A 254 -3.48 2.66 24.74
N ASP A 255 -2.89 1.60 24.21
CA ASP A 255 -1.93 1.71 23.11
C ASP A 255 -2.56 1.26 21.78
N GLU A 256 -3.10 0.03 21.73
CA GLU A 256 -3.62 -0.56 20.48
C GLU A 256 -4.76 -1.56 20.76
N SER A 257 -5.41 -2.09 19.71
CA SER A 257 -6.36 -3.22 19.82
C SER A 257 -5.76 -4.50 19.23
N LEU A 258 -6.09 -5.64 19.84
CA LEU A 258 -5.66 -6.99 19.43
C LEU A 258 -6.86 -7.87 19.09
N ALA A 259 -6.67 -8.77 18.12
CA ALA A 259 -7.69 -9.76 17.78
C ALA A 259 -7.69 -10.90 18.80
N VAL A 260 -8.85 -11.18 19.39
CA VAL A 260 -9.09 -12.25 20.35
C VAL A 260 -10.05 -13.26 19.75
N THR A 261 -9.72 -14.54 19.82
CA THR A 261 -10.55 -15.67 19.41
C THR A 261 -10.85 -16.54 20.62
N ILE A 262 -12.12 -16.70 20.99
CA ILE A 262 -12.57 -17.63 22.03
C ILE A 262 -13.17 -18.85 21.35
N HIS A 263 -12.52 -19.99 21.47
CA HIS A 263 -12.98 -21.24 20.86
C HIS A 263 -14.07 -21.93 21.67
N THR A 264 -14.83 -22.82 21.02
CA THR A 264 -15.88 -23.64 21.65
C THR A 264 -15.37 -24.57 22.75
N ASN A 265 -14.10 -24.95 22.70
CA ASN A 265 -13.43 -25.69 23.76
C ASN A 265 -12.98 -24.78 24.94
N GLY A 266 -13.33 -23.49 24.91
CA GLY A 266 -13.01 -22.50 25.94
C GLY A 266 -11.65 -21.81 25.76
N HIS A 267 -10.86 -22.14 24.74
CA HIS A 267 -9.54 -21.52 24.57
C HIS A 267 -9.69 -20.05 24.14
N ILE A 268 -9.15 -19.12 24.94
CA ILE A 268 -9.01 -17.70 24.57
C ILE A 268 -7.63 -17.53 23.92
N CYS A 269 -7.60 -17.20 22.64
CA CYS A 269 -6.39 -17.01 21.87
C CYS A 269 -6.28 -15.58 21.35
N VAL A 270 -5.07 -15.03 21.25
CA VAL A 270 -4.82 -13.65 20.84
C VAL A 270 -3.73 -13.61 19.77
N GLU A 271 -3.90 -12.73 18.78
CA GLU A 271 -2.96 -12.56 17.68
C GLU A 271 -2.44 -11.11 17.62
N GLY A 272 -1.12 -10.94 17.73
CA GLY A 272 -0.43 -9.66 17.61
C GLY A 272 -0.43 -9.17 16.16
N GLY A 273 -1.36 -8.27 15.84
CA GLY A 273 -1.62 -7.83 14.46
C GLY A 273 -0.42 -7.24 13.70
N ASN A 274 -0.55 -7.17 12.38
CA ASN A 274 0.43 -6.62 11.46
C ASN A 274 0.34 -5.08 11.35
N ILE A 275 1.48 -4.38 11.26
CA ILE A 275 1.53 -2.93 10.99
C ILE A 275 2.01 -2.69 9.56
N HIS A 276 1.32 -1.82 8.83
CA HIS A 276 1.80 -1.35 7.53
C HIS A 276 2.86 -0.26 7.72
N SER A 277 4.10 -0.51 7.32
CA SER A 277 5.19 0.48 7.34
C SER A 277 5.70 0.77 5.93
N LEU A 278 6.14 2.00 5.69
CA LEU A 278 6.72 2.41 4.41
C LEU A 278 8.24 2.24 4.46
N ASP A 279 8.81 1.52 3.50
CA ASP A 279 10.27 1.45 3.37
C ASP A 279 10.86 2.74 2.78
N LYS A 280 12.19 2.85 2.82
CA LYS A 280 12.95 4.01 2.30
C LYS A 280 12.71 4.30 0.80
N LYS A 281 12.05 3.39 0.07
CA LYS A 281 11.69 3.53 -1.35
C LYS A 281 10.20 3.81 -1.54
N GLY A 282 9.45 4.10 -0.46
CA GLY A 282 8.02 4.40 -0.50
C GLY A 282 7.13 3.18 -0.73
N ARG A 283 7.66 1.95 -0.58
CA ARG A 283 6.86 0.73 -0.72
C ARG A 283 6.25 0.34 0.62
N MET A 284 4.94 0.09 0.61
CA MET A 284 4.19 -0.36 1.77
C MET A 284 4.54 -1.82 2.07
N ARG A 285 5.08 -2.08 3.26
CA ARG A 285 5.39 -3.41 3.78
C ARG A 285 4.51 -3.71 4.98
N VAL A 286 3.92 -4.89 4.98
CA VAL A 286 3.27 -5.44 6.17
C VAL A 286 4.37 -5.95 7.07
N VAL A 287 4.68 -5.19 8.13
CA VAL A 287 5.67 -5.53 9.13
C VAL A 287 4.95 -6.03 10.38
N PRO A 288 5.09 -7.32 10.70
CA PRO A 288 4.65 -7.87 11.97
C PRO A 288 5.39 -7.16 13.13
N GLN A 289 4.67 -6.55 14.09
CA GLN A 289 5.25 -6.13 15.39
C GLN A 289 4.75 -6.93 16.61
N LYS A 290 5.65 -7.40 17.46
CA LYS A 290 5.30 -7.98 18.78
C LYS A 290 4.74 -6.87 19.64
N LYS A 291 3.60 -7.12 20.29
CA LYS A 291 2.92 -6.10 21.09
C LYS A 291 2.97 -6.53 22.56
N ARG A 292 3.63 -5.73 23.40
CA ARG A 292 3.74 -5.98 24.85
C ARG A 292 2.73 -5.10 25.58
N GLY A 293 1.91 -5.66 26.46
CA GLY A 293 0.97 -4.86 27.26
C GLY A 293 -0.02 -5.73 28.02
N TRP A 294 -0.90 -5.10 28.79
CA TRP A 294 -2.01 -5.76 29.48
C TRP A 294 -3.21 -5.84 28.54
N LEU A 295 -3.77 -7.04 28.34
CA LEU A 295 -4.94 -7.21 27.47
C LEU A 295 -6.22 -7.10 28.28
N TYR A 296 -7.02 -6.10 27.97
CA TYR A 296 -8.27 -5.79 28.63
C TYR A 296 -9.45 -6.43 27.89
N LEU A 297 -10.22 -7.29 28.56
CA LEU A 297 -11.31 -8.06 27.95
C LEU A 297 -12.71 -7.44 28.12
N ASP A 298 -12.83 -6.33 28.84
CA ASP A 298 -14.11 -5.69 29.08
C ASP A 298 -14.82 -5.36 27.76
N GLY A 299 -16.05 -5.86 27.63
CA GLY A 299 -16.88 -5.70 26.43
C GLY A 299 -16.98 -6.94 25.54
N VAL A 300 -16.20 -7.99 25.80
CA VAL A 300 -16.33 -9.27 25.09
C VAL A 300 -17.53 -10.06 25.62
N ARG A 301 -18.46 -10.45 24.72
CA ARG A 301 -19.71 -11.14 25.07
C ARG A 301 -19.94 -12.35 24.17
N PHE A 302 -20.48 -13.44 24.72
CA PHE A 302 -20.84 -14.64 23.94
C PHE A 302 -21.88 -15.52 24.62
N ILE A 303 -22.48 -16.45 23.86
CA ILE A 303 -23.51 -17.39 24.34
C ILE A 303 -22.89 -18.72 24.77
N LEU A 304 -23.41 -19.36 25.82
CA LEU A 304 -22.93 -20.63 26.40
C LEU A 304 -23.17 -21.88 25.55
N ALA A 305 -22.20 -22.80 25.55
CA ALA A 305 -22.24 -24.09 24.82
C ALA A 305 -23.10 -25.19 25.47
N LYS A 306 -23.32 -25.12 26.79
CA LYS A 306 -23.96 -26.19 27.58
C LYS A 306 -25.45 -25.99 27.85
N GLY A 307 -26.07 -24.96 27.29
CA GLY A 307 -27.52 -25.00 27.12
C GLY A 307 -27.82 -26.02 26.03
N ASP A 308 -28.97 -26.70 26.09
CA ASP A 308 -29.61 -27.18 24.86
C ASP A 308 -29.42 -26.08 23.79
N PRO A 309 -29.19 -26.42 22.50
CA PRO A 309 -29.22 -25.41 21.47
C PRO A 309 -30.39 -24.50 21.80
N ILE A 310 -30.27 -23.19 21.59
CA ILE A 310 -31.49 -22.41 21.52
C ILE A 310 -32.23 -23.02 20.29
N GLN A 311 -32.91 -24.17 20.45
CA GLN A 311 -34.27 -24.30 20.04
C GLN A 311 -34.82 -22.99 20.54
N VAL A 312 -35.04 -22.10 19.60
CA VAL A 312 -35.90 -20.96 19.80
C VAL A 312 -37.26 -21.60 20.06
N SER A 313 -37.39 -22.24 21.23
CA SER A 313 -38.65 -22.71 21.73
C SER A 313 -39.43 -21.42 21.80
N THR A 314 -40.59 -21.44 21.20
CA THR A 314 -41.57 -20.37 21.06
C THR A 314 -41.84 -19.58 22.36
N ALA A 315 -41.30 -19.98 23.51
CA ALA A 315 -41.40 -19.37 24.81
C ALA A 315 -40.31 -18.33 25.18
N LEU A 316 -39.18 -18.21 24.47
CA LEU A 316 -38.05 -17.35 24.91
C LEU A 316 -37.78 -16.10 24.03
N ALA A 317 -38.56 -15.89 22.98
CA ALA A 317 -38.57 -14.63 22.22
C ALA A 317 -39.81 -13.83 22.65
N GLU A 318 -39.62 -12.72 23.37
CA GLU A 318 -40.74 -11.80 23.66
C GLU A 318 -41.30 -11.18 22.37
N GLU A 319 -40.48 -11.11 21.31
CA GLU A 319 -40.84 -10.65 19.97
C GLU A 319 -40.51 -11.76 18.94
N LYS A 320 -41.52 -12.26 18.20
CA LYS A 320 -41.39 -13.39 17.24
C LYS A 320 -40.20 -13.25 16.30
N GLU A 321 -39.68 -14.39 15.82
CA GLU A 321 -38.71 -14.47 14.71
C GLU A 321 -39.16 -13.55 13.55
N ARG A 322 -38.29 -12.58 13.21
CA ARG A 322 -38.55 -11.65 12.11
C ARG A 322 -37.44 -11.75 11.09
N LYS A 323 -37.85 -11.96 9.84
CA LYS A 323 -36.99 -12.09 8.68
C LYS A 323 -36.26 -10.78 8.41
N VAL A 324 -34.98 -10.88 8.07
CA VAL A 324 -34.21 -9.73 7.60
C VAL A 324 -34.64 -9.48 6.16
N SER A 325 -35.30 -8.35 5.89
CA SER A 325 -35.80 -8.07 4.54
C SER A 325 -34.61 -7.79 3.61
N THR A 326 -34.49 -8.55 2.53
CA THR A 326 -33.37 -8.40 1.58
C THR A 326 -33.73 -7.45 0.44
N LEU A 327 -32.72 -6.79 -0.13
CA LEU A 327 -32.91 -5.84 -1.25
C LEU A 327 -32.77 -6.47 -2.64
N PHE A 328 -32.28 -7.71 -2.71
CA PHE A 328 -31.74 -8.30 -3.93
C PHE A 328 -32.24 -9.71 -4.25
N ALA A 329 -33.01 -10.34 -3.35
CA ALA A 329 -33.56 -11.67 -3.56
C ALA A 329 -35.09 -11.56 -3.54
N ASP A 330 -35.75 -12.20 -4.51
CA ASP A 330 -37.20 -12.15 -4.61
C ASP A 330 -37.90 -13.18 -3.72
N ASP A 331 -37.24 -14.20 -3.14
CA ASP A 331 -37.91 -15.16 -2.23
C ASP A 331 -36.97 -16.01 -1.30
N ASP A 332 -35.65 -15.79 -1.25
CA ASP A 332 -34.75 -16.61 -0.41
C ASP A 332 -34.58 -16.01 1.01
N GLU A 333 -35.26 -16.62 1.98
CA GLU A 333 -35.40 -16.15 3.37
C GLU A 333 -34.37 -16.76 4.35
N ASP A 334 -33.09 -16.76 3.97
CA ASP A 334 -32.08 -17.49 4.74
C ASP A 334 -31.52 -16.74 5.96
N ALA A 335 -31.87 -15.46 6.20
CA ALA A 335 -31.40 -14.67 7.33
C ALA A 335 -32.52 -14.14 8.24
N VAL A 336 -32.35 -14.38 9.54
CA VAL A 336 -33.36 -14.08 10.58
C VAL A 336 -32.74 -13.29 11.73
N SER A 337 -33.57 -12.48 12.37
CA SER A 337 -33.18 -11.70 13.54
C SER A 337 -34.07 -12.07 14.74
N TYR A 338 -33.42 -12.32 15.87
CA TYR A 338 -34.06 -12.65 17.15
C TYR A 338 -33.80 -11.53 18.12
N ARG A 339 -34.82 -11.15 18.90
CA ARG A 339 -34.68 -10.16 19.97
C ARG A 339 -35.11 -10.76 21.31
N GLN A 340 -34.26 -10.60 22.31
CA GLN A 340 -34.55 -10.94 23.71
C GLN A 340 -34.21 -9.72 24.57
N GLY A 341 -35.24 -9.01 25.04
CA GLY A 341 -35.08 -7.71 25.69
C GLY A 341 -34.33 -6.70 24.81
N SER A 342 -33.22 -6.15 25.32
CA SER A 342 -32.38 -5.22 24.57
C SER A 342 -31.33 -5.90 23.68
N ILE A 343 -31.31 -7.23 23.53
CA ILE A 343 -30.27 -7.94 22.76
C ILE A 343 -30.87 -8.49 21.48
N VAL A 344 -30.16 -8.29 20.37
CA VAL A 344 -30.49 -8.82 19.04
C VAL A 344 -29.42 -9.81 18.61
N CYS A 345 -29.83 -10.97 18.11
CA CYS A 345 -28.97 -11.96 17.47
C CYS A 345 -29.42 -12.17 16.03
N LEU A 346 -28.47 -12.17 15.09
CA LEU A 346 -28.75 -12.47 13.68
C LEU A 346 -28.25 -13.87 13.35
N GLU A 347 -29.04 -14.69 12.68
CA GLU A 347 -28.60 -16.00 12.20
C GLU A 347 -28.91 -16.14 10.72
N GLY A 348 -28.13 -16.96 10.01
CA GLY A 348 -28.38 -17.27 8.61
C GLY A 348 -27.54 -16.48 7.60
N ILE A 349 -27.92 -16.54 6.31
CA ILE A 349 -27.12 -16.04 5.19
C ILE A 349 -27.93 -15.05 4.37
N LEU A 350 -27.33 -13.90 4.00
CA LEU A 350 -27.88 -13.00 3.00
C LEU A 350 -27.30 -13.32 1.63
N HIS A 351 -28.17 -13.48 0.65
CA HIS A 351 -27.83 -13.78 -0.75
C HIS A 351 -28.08 -12.55 -1.64
N TRP A 352 -27.25 -12.37 -2.67
CA TRP A 352 -27.51 -11.44 -3.78
C TRP A 352 -27.01 -12.02 -5.11
N PRO A 353 -27.60 -11.64 -6.26
CA PRO A 353 -27.21 -12.18 -7.57
C PRO A 353 -25.79 -11.76 -7.97
N THR A 354 -24.89 -12.71 -8.21
CA THR A 354 -23.51 -12.44 -8.68
C THR A 354 -23.47 -11.85 -10.10
N THR A 355 -24.51 -12.07 -10.90
CA THR A 355 -24.64 -11.56 -12.27
C THR A 355 -24.76 -10.03 -12.35
N LYS A 356 -25.08 -9.35 -11.24
CA LYS A 356 -25.25 -7.89 -11.18
C LYS A 356 -24.00 -7.12 -10.69
N GLY A 357 -22.86 -7.81 -10.59
CA GLY A 357 -21.63 -7.25 -10.04
C GLY A 357 -21.69 -7.09 -8.52
N THR A 358 -20.55 -6.82 -7.89
CA THR A 358 -20.48 -6.63 -6.44
C THR A 358 -21.35 -5.46 -6.01
N PRO A 359 -22.29 -5.62 -5.04
CA PRO A 359 -23.09 -4.52 -4.55
C PRO A 359 -22.16 -3.43 -4.04
N HIS A 360 -22.38 -2.21 -4.53
CA HIS A 360 -21.59 -1.05 -4.18
C HIS A 360 -21.48 -0.94 -2.65
N VAL A 361 -20.30 -0.60 -2.10
CA VAL A 361 -20.03 -0.48 -0.65
C VAL A 361 -20.99 0.46 0.13
N ARG A 362 -21.81 1.23 -0.58
CA ARG A 362 -22.83 2.14 -0.02
C ARG A 362 -24.26 1.59 -0.09
N ARG A 363 -24.50 0.48 -0.78
CA ARG A 363 -25.82 -0.11 -0.94
C ARG A 363 -26.03 -1.19 0.12
N ALA A 364 -27.13 -1.07 0.87
CA ALA A 364 -27.49 -2.07 1.86
C ALA A 364 -27.83 -3.41 1.18
N LEU A 365 -27.53 -4.52 1.84
CA LEU A 365 -27.88 -5.88 1.43
C LEU A 365 -29.23 -6.32 2.00
N GLY A 366 -29.58 -5.81 3.17
CA GLY A 366 -30.87 -6.06 3.82
C GLY A 366 -31.15 -5.07 4.96
N PHE A 367 -32.34 -5.17 5.53
CA PHE A 367 -32.80 -4.35 6.65
C PHE A 367 -33.30 -5.21 7.80
N LEU A 368 -32.93 -4.82 9.00
CA LEU A 368 -33.46 -5.37 10.23
C LEU A 368 -34.84 -4.76 10.54
N PRO A 369 -35.76 -5.54 11.10
CA PRO A 369 -37.07 -5.06 11.51
C PRO A 369 -36.95 -3.97 12.59
N LYS A 370 -37.94 -3.06 12.64
CA LYS A 370 -38.02 -2.03 13.68
C LYS A 370 -38.03 -2.69 15.06
N GLY A 371 -37.23 -2.16 15.99
CA GLY A 371 -36.97 -2.75 17.31
C GLY A 371 -35.71 -3.64 17.35
N HIS A 372 -35.19 -4.09 16.21
CA HIS A 372 -33.95 -4.86 16.12
C HIS A 372 -32.75 -4.00 15.69
N TRP A 373 -32.92 -2.67 15.64
CA TRP A 373 -31.88 -1.75 15.21
C TRP A 373 -30.88 -1.53 16.34
N PRO A 374 -29.57 -1.47 16.06
CA PRO A 374 -28.59 -1.16 17.09
C PRO A 374 -28.69 0.31 17.54
N GLU A 375 -28.30 0.60 18.79
CA GLU A 375 -28.24 1.98 19.31
C GLU A 375 -27.33 2.91 18.47
N ARG A 376 -26.32 2.33 17.82
CA ARG A 376 -25.34 3.00 16.97
C ARG A 376 -24.90 2.05 15.85
N ARG A 377 -24.07 2.52 14.92
CA ARG A 377 -23.51 1.64 13.89
C ARG A 377 -22.57 0.61 14.53
N GLU A 378 -22.85 -0.66 14.30
CA GLU A 378 -22.06 -1.80 14.74
C GLU A 378 -21.35 -2.45 13.54
N VAL A 379 -20.17 -3.03 13.78
CA VAL A 379 -19.30 -3.62 12.73
C VAL A 379 -18.83 -4.99 13.18
N PHE A 380 -19.00 -5.98 12.31
CA PHE A 380 -18.68 -7.38 12.57
C PHE A 380 -17.78 -7.94 11.46
N PHE A 381 -17.02 -8.99 11.80
CA PHE A 381 -16.26 -9.77 10.83
C PHE A 381 -16.73 -11.22 10.85
N THR A 382 -17.23 -11.69 9.72
CA THR A 382 -17.78 -13.04 9.54
C THR A 382 -16.92 -13.83 8.55
N ARG A 383 -17.08 -15.16 8.51
CA ARG A 383 -16.36 -16.02 7.55
C ARG A 383 -17.10 -16.03 6.21
N GLY A 384 -16.33 -16.05 5.12
CA GLY A 384 -16.80 -16.45 3.80
C GLY A 384 -17.22 -17.93 3.79
N HIS A 385 -17.96 -18.33 2.74
CA HIS A 385 -18.61 -19.64 2.65
C HIS A 385 -17.64 -20.78 2.23
N THR A 386 -16.47 -20.47 1.67
CA THR A 386 -15.50 -21.50 1.29
C THR A 386 -14.85 -22.08 2.54
N PHE A 387 -15.17 -23.34 2.86
CA PHE A 387 -14.55 -24.07 3.98
C PHE A 387 -13.02 -24.17 3.86
N GLU A 388 -12.48 -23.95 2.66
CA GLU A 388 -11.07 -24.09 2.32
C GLU A 388 -10.29 -22.75 2.27
N GLU A 389 -10.95 -21.59 2.28
CA GLU A 389 -10.29 -20.28 2.25
C GLU A 389 -10.74 -19.35 3.38
N GLU A 390 -9.79 -18.75 4.09
CA GLU A 390 -10.04 -17.80 5.19
C GLU A 390 -10.53 -16.42 4.71
N GLU A 391 -11.44 -16.36 3.73
CA GLU A 391 -12.02 -15.08 3.35
C GLU A 391 -12.80 -14.48 4.54
N ARG A 392 -12.41 -13.28 4.96
CA ARG A 392 -13.08 -12.52 6.01
C ARG A 392 -14.05 -11.54 5.35
N CYS A 393 -15.32 -11.63 5.68
CA CYS A 393 -16.33 -10.65 5.26
C CYS A 393 -16.51 -9.63 6.39
N ARG A 394 -16.58 -8.34 6.04
CA ARG A 394 -16.96 -7.28 6.98
C ARG A 394 -18.45 -7.00 6.83
N VAL A 395 -19.18 -7.00 7.94
CA VAL A 395 -20.62 -6.69 7.99
C VAL A 395 -20.84 -5.46 8.86
N ASP A 396 -21.42 -4.42 8.29
CA ASP A 396 -21.78 -3.20 9.03
C ASP A 396 -23.30 -3.12 9.19
N ILE A 397 -23.79 -2.85 10.39
CA ILE A 397 -25.21 -2.62 10.68
C ILE A 397 -25.36 -1.23 11.24
N ASP A 398 -26.03 -0.32 10.53
CA ASP A 398 -26.19 1.04 11.02
C ASP A 398 -27.35 1.19 12.03
N ARG A 399 -27.48 2.39 12.62
CA ARG A 399 -28.52 2.71 13.62
C ARG A 399 -29.96 2.60 13.11
N TYR A 400 -30.14 2.44 11.79
CA TYR A 400 -31.44 2.27 11.15
C TYR A 400 -31.67 0.81 10.73
N GLY A 401 -30.83 -0.12 11.20
CA GLY A 401 -30.93 -1.54 10.90
C GLY A 401 -30.49 -1.92 9.49
N ARG A 402 -29.81 -1.05 8.74
CA ARG A 402 -29.32 -1.39 7.39
C ARG A 402 -28.05 -2.23 7.46
N VAL A 403 -28.04 -3.37 6.79
CA VAL A 403 -26.91 -4.31 6.75
C VAL A 403 -26.08 -4.08 5.48
N PHE A 404 -24.78 -3.88 5.60
CA PHE A 404 -23.84 -3.65 4.48
C PHE A 404 -22.70 -4.68 4.52
N CYS A 405 -22.17 -5.07 3.36
CA CYS A 405 -20.93 -5.87 3.27
C CYS A 405 -19.86 -5.13 2.46
N PRO A 406 -19.12 -4.18 3.08
CA PRO A 406 -18.16 -3.35 2.35
C PRO A 406 -16.87 -4.08 1.93
N GLU A 407 -16.58 -5.27 2.46
CA GLU A 407 -15.35 -6.03 2.20
C GLU A 407 -15.63 -7.54 2.30
N GLY A 408 -15.18 -8.33 1.32
CA GLY A 408 -15.42 -9.79 1.24
C GLY A 408 -16.82 -10.19 0.73
N GLY A 409 -17.00 -11.44 0.33
CA GLY A 409 -18.30 -12.01 -0.11
C GLY A 409 -18.69 -11.72 -1.58
N ALA A 410 -17.89 -10.90 -2.28
CA ALA A 410 -18.12 -10.43 -3.64
C ALA A 410 -18.22 -11.54 -4.69
N GLU A 411 -17.33 -12.52 -4.60
CA GLU A 411 -17.15 -13.53 -5.65
C GLU A 411 -18.30 -14.54 -5.69
N ASN A 412 -18.98 -14.74 -4.56
CA ASN A 412 -20.01 -15.78 -4.40
C ASN A 412 -21.43 -15.24 -4.15
N GLY A 413 -21.60 -13.92 -3.99
CA GLY A 413 -22.93 -13.33 -3.83
C GLY A 413 -23.60 -13.62 -2.48
N ARG A 414 -22.83 -13.88 -1.43
CA ARG A 414 -23.36 -14.35 -0.13
C ARG A 414 -22.59 -13.77 1.06
N VAL A 415 -23.29 -13.48 2.16
CA VAL A 415 -22.69 -13.09 3.45
C VAL A 415 -23.37 -13.79 4.62
N ASN A 416 -22.57 -14.44 5.47
CA ASN A 416 -23.06 -15.16 6.65
C ASN A 416 -23.22 -14.18 7.83
N LEU A 417 -24.44 -14.03 8.36
CA LEU A 417 -24.76 -13.19 9.51
C LEU A 417 -24.70 -13.93 10.84
N SER A 418 -24.77 -15.27 10.79
CA SER A 418 -24.09 -16.25 11.65
C SER A 418 -23.70 -15.82 13.06
N GLY A 419 -24.66 -15.33 13.84
CA GLY A 419 -24.62 -14.77 15.18
C GLY A 419 -23.54 -13.76 15.50
N ILE A 420 -23.59 -12.74 14.66
CA ILE A 420 -23.64 -11.36 15.09
C ILE A 420 -24.66 -11.18 16.24
N ILE A 421 -24.21 -10.57 17.34
CA ILE A 421 -25.02 -10.22 18.52
C ILE A 421 -24.72 -8.78 18.90
N PHE A 422 -25.76 -7.97 19.13
CA PHE A 422 -25.61 -6.59 19.58
C PHE A 422 -26.79 -6.12 20.42
N LYS A 423 -26.66 -4.94 21.04
CA LYS A 423 -27.73 -4.33 21.83
C LYS A 423 -28.65 -3.51 20.92
N ALA A 424 -29.93 -3.84 20.88
CA ALA A 424 -30.96 -3.03 20.23
C ALA A 424 -31.15 -1.68 20.92
N ALA A 425 -31.45 -0.66 20.13
CA ALA A 425 -31.96 0.61 20.58
C ALA A 425 -33.26 0.43 21.34
N ASP A 426 -33.47 1.30 22.33
CA ASP A 426 -34.75 1.39 23.01
C ASP A 426 -35.81 1.80 21.98
N PRO A 427 -36.89 1.01 21.78
CA PRO A 427 -37.93 1.31 20.80
C PRO A 427 -38.48 2.73 20.91
N ASP A 428 -38.54 3.27 22.12
CA ASP A 428 -39.11 4.59 22.40
C ASP A 428 -38.17 5.73 22.00
N THR A 429 -36.87 5.46 21.93
CA THR A 429 -35.84 6.41 21.47
C THR A 429 -35.53 6.27 19.97
N THR A 430 -36.07 5.23 19.33
CA THR A 430 -35.78 4.91 17.95
C THR A 430 -36.67 5.75 17.01
N PRO A 431 -36.12 6.47 16.02
CA PRO A 431 -36.93 7.31 15.13
C PRO A 431 -38.08 6.53 14.49
N ALA A 432 -39.27 7.14 14.42
CA ALA A 432 -40.51 6.45 14.08
C ALA A 432 -40.50 5.79 12.68
N THR A 433 -39.66 6.28 11.76
CA THR A 433 -39.55 5.81 10.37
C THR A 433 -38.09 5.71 9.94
N SER A 434 -37.75 4.62 9.23
CA SER A 434 -36.51 4.54 8.46
C SER A 434 -36.56 5.60 7.33
N PRO A 435 -35.47 6.36 7.07
CA PRO A 435 -35.42 7.27 5.93
C PRO A 435 -35.71 6.49 4.63
N GLN A 436 -36.57 7.02 3.75
CA GLN A 436 -36.87 6.34 2.48
C GLN A 436 -35.58 6.15 1.66
N SER A 437 -35.44 4.99 0.99
CA SER A 437 -34.18 4.58 0.37
C SER A 437 -33.72 5.49 -0.78
N GLN A 438 -34.63 6.23 -1.41
CA GLN A 438 -34.33 7.13 -2.53
C GLN A 438 -33.73 8.48 -2.09
N ASP A 439 -34.10 9.00 -0.92
CA ASP A 439 -33.64 10.32 -0.47
C ASP A 439 -32.12 10.34 -0.23
N TRP A 440 -31.49 9.18 0.04
CA TRP A 440 -30.05 9.09 0.30
C TRP A 440 -29.17 8.95 -0.94
N ASP A 441 -29.68 8.43 -2.06
CA ASP A 441 -28.92 8.43 -3.31
C ASP A 441 -28.75 9.89 -3.82
N GLU A 442 -29.74 10.76 -3.56
CA GLU A 442 -29.66 12.21 -3.83
C GLU A 442 -28.99 13.03 -2.71
N LEU A 443 -29.16 12.69 -1.42
CA LEU A 443 -28.47 13.35 -0.29
C LEU A 443 -26.96 13.03 -0.21
N SER A 444 -26.44 12.16 -1.07
CA SER A 444 -25.01 11.91 -1.21
C SER A 444 -24.20 13.12 -1.73
N ILE A 445 -24.85 14.26 -2.01
CA ILE A 445 -24.23 15.55 -2.34
C ILE A 445 -24.26 16.57 -1.18
N GLN A 446 -24.93 16.32 -0.06
CA GLN A 446 -25.02 17.31 1.05
C GLN A 446 -24.26 16.96 2.34
N TYR A 447 -23.62 15.79 2.45
CA TYR A 447 -22.75 15.48 3.58
C TYR A 447 -21.30 15.92 3.39
N CYS A 448 -21.11 17.22 3.14
CA CYS A 448 -19.85 17.92 3.37
C CYS A 448 -20.14 19.43 3.55
N SER A 449 -20.53 19.89 4.74
CA SER A 449 -20.45 21.34 5.03
C SER A 449 -18.99 21.83 5.08
N ALA A 450 -18.03 20.92 5.29
CA ALA A 450 -16.61 21.20 5.05
C ALA A 450 -16.27 21.37 3.56
N LYS A 451 -17.07 20.83 2.61
CA LYS A 451 -16.91 21.14 1.18
C LYS A 451 -17.45 22.50 0.83
N GLN A 452 -18.46 23.06 1.51
CA GLN A 452 -18.93 24.41 1.18
C GLN A 452 -17.93 25.49 1.61
N ASP A 453 -17.24 25.30 2.73
CA ASP A 453 -16.19 26.21 3.22
C ASP A 453 -14.83 25.95 2.55
N ALA A 454 -14.47 24.68 2.29
CA ALA A 454 -13.33 24.38 1.42
C ALA A 454 -13.61 24.82 -0.02
N ASP A 455 -14.86 24.78 -0.51
CA ASP A 455 -15.28 25.41 -1.77
C ASP A 455 -15.12 26.92 -1.67
N HIS A 456 -15.28 27.58 -0.51
CA HIS A 456 -15.09 29.03 -0.42
C HIS A 456 -13.61 29.41 -0.49
N GLY A 457 -12.74 28.74 0.26
CA GLY A 457 -11.29 28.95 0.15
C GLY A 457 -10.72 28.48 -1.19
N TYR A 458 -11.25 27.39 -1.74
CA TYR A 458 -10.94 26.91 -3.08
C TYR A 458 -11.43 27.89 -4.15
N LYS A 459 -12.67 28.39 -4.08
CA LYS A 459 -13.23 29.40 -4.99
C LYS A 459 -12.57 30.76 -4.83
N LEU A 460 -12.11 31.14 -3.63
CA LEU A 460 -11.34 32.37 -3.37
C LEU A 460 -9.92 32.24 -3.92
N LEU A 461 -9.24 31.12 -3.68
CA LEU A 461 -7.92 30.84 -4.26
C LEU A 461 -8.01 30.67 -5.78
N GLU A 462 -9.07 30.04 -6.28
CA GLU A 462 -9.39 29.89 -7.70
C GLU A 462 -9.72 31.25 -8.33
N ALA A 463 -10.56 32.08 -7.70
CA ALA A 463 -10.84 33.45 -8.15
C ALA A 463 -9.58 34.34 -8.10
N PHE A 464 -8.75 34.19 -7.08
CA PHE A 464 -7.45 34.86 -6.94
C PHE A 464 -6.47 34.45 -8.04
N ILE A 465 -6.38 33.15 -8.34
CA ILE A 465 -5.56 32.62 -9.45
C ILE A 465 -6.12 33.06 -10.80
N GLN A 466 -7.45 33.12 -10.96
CA GLN A 466 -8.13 33.57 -12.18
C GLN A 466 -7.95 35.08 -12.43
N THR A 467 -7.79 35.89 -11.38
CA THR A 467 -7.67 37.36 -11.48
C THR A 467 -6.23 37.86 -11.47
N CYS A 468 -5.26 37.06 -11.01
CA CYS A 468 -3.84 37.41 -11.01
C CYS A 468 -3.22 37.35 -12.41
N THR A 469 -2.66 38.46 -12.88
CA THR A 469 -1.82 38.50 -14.08
C THR A 469 -0.50 37.76 -13.86
N LYS A 470 0.18 37.42 -14.95
CA LYS A 470 1.48 36.75 -14.93
C LYS A 470 2.57 37.49 -14.13
N LYS A 471 2.53 38.82 -14.11
CA LYS A 471 3.45 39.65 -13.33
C LYS A 471 3.13 39.61 -11.83
N GLU A 472 1.85 39.59 -11.48
CA GLU A 472 1.38 39.55 -10.08
C GLU A 472 1.64 38.17 -9.47
N TRP A 473 1.37 37.10 -10.22
CA TRP A 473 1.69 35.73 -9.79
C TRP A 473 3.19 35.51 -9.60
N ALA A 474 4.06 36.08 -10.44
CA ALA A 474 5.51 35.99 -10.25
C ALA A 474 6.01 36.66 -8.95
N TYR A 475 5.31 37.70 -8.49
CA TYR A 475 5.62 38.39 -7.23
C TYR A 475 5.18 37.55 -6.02
N ILE A 476 4.03 36.89 -6.12
CA ILE A 476 3.49 35.96 -5.11
C ILE A 476 4.31 34.66 -5.09
N GLU A 477 4.73 34.15 -6.25
CA GLU A 477 5.64 33.01 -6.42
C GLU A 477 6.98 33.28 -5.72
N HIS A 478 7.51 34.50 -5.82
CA HIS A 478 8.68 34.91 -5.05
C HIS A 478 8.42 34.89 -3.53
N ALA A 479 7.25 35.33 -3.06
CA ALA A 479 6.92 35.33 -1.64
C ALA A 479 6.71 33.91 -1.07
N ILE A 480 6.03 33.03 -1.81
CA ILE A 480 5.71 31.64 -1.40
C ILE A 480 6.94 30.72 -1.49
N SER A 481 7.78 30.88 -2.53
CA SER A 481 8.98 30.06 -2.72
C SER A 481 10.05 30.24 -1.65
N GLN A 482 9.97 31.31 -0.85
CA GLN A 482 10.80 31.50 0.34
C GLN A 482 10.26 30.80 1.61
N GLN A 483 9.04 30.27 1.60
CA GLN A 483 8.32 29.85 2.82
C GLN A 483 7.99 28.35 2.91
N VAL A 484 8.03 27.58 1.81
CA VAL A 484 7.65 26.14 1.80
C VAL A 484 8.87 25.23 1.72
N THR A 485 9.03 24.27 2.64
CA THR A 485 10.13 23.29 2.64
C THR A 485 9.71 21.92 2.09
N GLY A 486 10.55 21.35 1.21
CA GLY A 486 10.65 19.90 1.05
C GLY A 486 9.82 19.19 -0.03
N ARG A 487 8.92 19.85 -0.78
CA ARG A 487 8.24 19.23 -1.94
C ARG A 487 8.15 20.16 -3.14
N LYS A 488 8.31 19.60 -4.34
CA LYS A 488 8.11 20.35 -5.59
C LYS A 488 6.63 20.64 -5.78
N LEU A 489 6.25 21.92 -5.73
CA LEU A 489 4.93 22.37 -6.17
C LEU A 489 4.90 22.38 -7.70
N GLN A 490 3.89 21.72 -8.28
CA GLN A 490 3.57 21.89 -9.69
C GLN A 490 2.69 23.13 -9.82
N THR A 491 3.17 24.14 -10.54
CA THR A 491 2.36 25.31 -10.87
C THR A 491 1.37 24.95 -11.99
N PRO A 492 0.27 25.72 -12.15
CA PRO A 492 -0.65 25.60 -13.29
C PRO A 492 0.08 25.61 -14.65
N TRP A 493 1.28 26.21 -14.71
CA TRP A 493 2.05 26.37 -15.94
C TRP A 493 3.17 25.33 -16.13
N GLY A 494 3.14 24.23 -15.36
CA GLY A 494 3.96 23.05 -15.62
C GLY A 494 5.45 23.21 -15.33
N GLN A 495 5.85 24.25 -14.57
CA GLN A 495 7.20 24.34 -14.02
C GLN A 495 7.21 23.67 -12.65
N GLY A 496 8.05 22.63 -12.50
CA GLY A 496 8.30 22.04 -11.19
C GLY A 496 9.23 22.94 -10.40
N ILE A 497 8.70 23.67 -9.41
CA ILE A 497 9.51 24.53 -8.55
C ILE A 497 10.28 23.64 -7.58
N ALA A 498 11.62 23.72 -7.58
CA ALA A 498 12.40 23.22 -6.45
C ALA A 498 12.34 24.28 -5.35
N PRO A 499 11.74 24.03 -4.17
CA PRO A 499 11.82 24.97 -3.07
C PRO A 499 13.30 25.19 -2.73
N ARG A 500 13.74 26.45 -2.70
CA ARG A 500 15.07 26.77 -2.16
C ARG A 500 14.99 26.50 -0.67
N GLY A 501 15.70 25.48 -0.20
CA GLY A 501 15.77 25.18 1.23
C GLY A 501 16.19 26.44 2.00
N VAL A 502 15.32 26.87 2.92
CA VAL A 502 15.56 27.83 4.01
C VAL A 502 16.70 28.83 3.72
N GLN A 503 16.45 29.81 2.86
CA GLN A 503 17.00 31.12 3.18
C GLN A 503 16.03 31.76 4.16
N ARG A 504 16.37 31.72 5.46
CA ARG A 504 15.78 32.64 6.42
C ARG A 504 15.84 34.03 5.78
N ILE A 505 14.73 34.76 5.76
CA ILE A 505 14.77 36.21 5.50
C ILE A 505 15.92 36.74 6.37
N ASN A 506 16.92 37.33 5.73
CA ASN A 506 18.09 37.82 6.44
C ASN A 506 17.55 38.90 7.37
N GLU A 507 17.69 38.75 8.69
CA GLU A 507 17.15 39.72 9.66
C GLU A 507 17.68 41.14 9.36
N HIS A 508 18.80 41.23 8.63
CA HIS A 508 19.41 42.44 8.08
C HIS A 508 18.62 43.18 6.98
N ASP A 509 17.56 42.59 6.42
CA ASP A 509 16.74 43.22 5.36
C ASP A 509 15.47 43.89 5.90
N LEU A 510 15.15 43.70 7.19
CA LEU A 510 14.06 44.39 7.87
C LEU A 510 14.54 45.77 8.36
N ASP A 511 13.69 46.80 8.34
CA ASP A 511 14.03 48.07 9.00
C ASP A 511 14.17 47.88 10.54
N GLU A 512 14.84 48.82 11.22
CA GLU A 512 15.13 48.69 12.65
C GLU A 512 13.86 48.57 13.51
N ASP A 513 12.79 49.25 13.11
CA ASP A 513 11.50 49.22 13.81
C ASP A 513 10.82 47.84 13.65
N MET A 514 10.88 47.23 12.45
CA MET A 514 10.38 45.89 12.16
C MET A 514 11.20 44.80 12.85
N ARG A 515 12.52 44.94 12.95
CA ARG A 515 13.36 43.99 13.70
C ARG A 515 13.04 44.02 15.19
N PHE A 516 12.86 45.21 15.73
CA PHE A 516 12.51 45.40 17.13
C PHE A 516 11.14 44.77 17.45
N LEU A 517 10.15 44.98 16.59
CA LEU A 517 8.82 44.39 16.74
C LEU A 517 8.74 42.91 16.37
N TRP A 518 9.63 42.40 15.53
CA TRP A 518 9.75 40.97 15.23
C TRP A 518 10.85 40.29 16.04
N ASP A 519 10.99 40.70 17.32
CA ASP A 519 11.88 40.05 18.28
C ASP A 519 11.54 38.55 18.42
N LYS A 520 12.56 37.74 18.72
CA LYS A 520 12.44 36.29 18.93
C LYS A 520 11.32 35.92 19.90
N LYS A 521 11.02 36.77 20.88
CA LYS A 521 9.92 36.56 21.83
C LYS A 521 8.55 36.68 21.19
N ILE A 522 8.31 37.76 20.44
CA ILE A 522 7.05 38.00 19.70
C ILE A 522 6.89 36.91 18.65
N ARG A 523 7.91 36.70 17.81
CA ARG A 523 7.90 35.67 16.77
C ARG A 523 7.53 34.30 17.33
N LYS A 524 8.16 33.87 18.43
CA LYS A 524 7.89 32.57 19.03
C LYS A 524 6.44 32.46 19.49
N VAL A 525 5.90 33.48 20.14
CA VAL A 525 4.52 33.46 20.65
C VAL A 525 3.52 33.45 19.51
N VAL A 526 3.70 34.28 18.49
CA VAL A 526 2.74 34.37 17.37
C VAL A 526 2.86 33.15 16.43
N ASP A 527 4.05 32.59 16.22
CA ASP A 527 4.24 31.33 15.47
C ASP A 527 3.62 30.14 16.24
N ASP A 528 3.97 29.95 17.52
CA ASP A 528 3.49 28.82 18.34
C ASP A 528 1.97 28.82 18.53
N LYS A 529 1.32 30.00 18.52
CA LYS A 529 -0.10 30.15 18.87
C LYS A 529 -1.02 30.39 17.67
N LEU A 530 -0.51 31.09 16.66
CA LEU A 530 -1.28 31.56 15.50
C LEU A 530 -0.64 31.15 14.17
N GLY A 531 0.49 30.44 14.17
CA GLY A 531 1.16 29.95 12.95
C GLY A 531 1.76 31.07 12.07
N ILE A 532 1.91 32.29 12.61
CA ILE A 532 2.44 33.43 11.85
C ILE A 532 3.98 33.36 11.85
N LYS A 533 4.53 32.83 10.77
CA LYS A 533 5.97 32.51 10.65
C LYS A 533 6.84 33.69 10.20
N SER A 534 6.23 34.79 9.75
CA SER A 534 6.95 35.96 9.21
C SER A 534 6.23 37.29 9.49
N PRO A 535 6.98 38.42 9.53
CA PRO A 535 6.38 39.74 9.73
C PRO A 535 5.43 40.14 8.60
N HIS A 536 5.68 39.70 7.36
CA HIS A 536 4.79 39.98 6.22
C HIS A 536 3.37 39.43 6.40
N MET A 537 3.23 38.23 6.98
CA MET A 537 1.91 37.67 7.30
C MET A 537 1.20 38.51 8.37
N LEU A 538 1.94 39.05 9.34
CA LEU A 538 1.37 39.92 10.36
C LEU A 538 0.80 41.21 9.77
N PHE A 539 1.45 41.75 8.73
CA PHE A 539 1.05 42.99 8.07
C PHE A 539 0.01 42.81 6.95
N GLN A 540 -0.38 41.57 6.66
CA GLN A 540 -1.46 41.24 5.74
C GLN A 540 -2.77 40.87 6.48
N LEU A 541 -2.80 41.04 7.80
CA LEU A 541 -4.00 40.82 8.58
C LEU A 541 -4.98 41.96 8.40
N SER A 542 -6.28 41.69 8.54
CA SER A 542 -7.21 42.78 8.80
C SER A 542 -6.96 43.38 10.18
N LEU A 543 -7.36 44.63 10.35
CA LEU A 543 -7.32 45.33 11.64
C LEU A 543 -7.92 44.50 12.80
N PRO A 544 -9.09 43.83 12.64
CA PRO A 544 -9.62 42.92 13.65
C PRO A 544 -8.70 41.73 14.01
N LYS A 545 -7.98 41.15 13.04
CA LYS A 545 -7.07 40.02 13.29
C LYS A 545 -5.73 40.46 13.84
N LEU A 546 -5.23 41.62 13.42
CA LEU A 546 -4.09 42.25 14.07
C LEU A 546 -4.39 42.57 15.53
N GLN A 547 -5.61 43.05 15.83
CA GLN A 547 -6.06 43.28 17.20
C GLN A 547 -6.03 41.99 18.04
N LEU A 548 -6.43 40.86 17.46
CA LEU A 548 -6.33 39.55 18.12
C LEU A 548 -4.88 39.18 18.44
N VAL A 549 -3.93 39.48 17.56
CA VAL A 549 -2.49 39.28 17.82
C VAL A 549 -2.02 40.19 18.96
N CYS A 550 -2.40 41.47 18.95
CA CYS A 550 -2.06 42.40 20.04
C CYS A 550 -2.61 41.93 21.40
N ASP A 551 -3.84 41.44 21.44
CA ASP A 551 -4.48 40.95 22.67
C ASP A 551 -3.84 39.64 23.16
N LEU A 552 -3.42 38.77 22.23
CA LEU A 552 -2.65 37.57 22.56
C LEU A 552 -1.28 37.94 23.17
N LEU A 553 -0.55 38.86 22.54
CA LEU A 553 0.76 39.32 23.04
C LEU A 553 0.64 39.99 24.41
N ARG A 554 -0.45 40.73 24.65
CA ARG A 554 -0.78 41.29 25.97
C ARG A 554 -1.05 40.19 27.00
N LYS A 555 -1.85 39.18 26.64
CA LYS A 555 -2.25 38.07 27.51
C LYS A 555 -1.07 37.17 27.91
N GLU A 556 -0.15 36.89 26.99
CA GLU A 556 1.01 36.03 27.24
C GLU A 556 2.18 36.78 27.90
N GLN A 557 1.97 38.03 28.32
CA GLN A 557 2.94 38.87 29.05
C GLN A 557 4.32 38.92 28.38
N VAL A 558 4.37 39.11 27.06
CA VAL A 558 5.62 39.10 26.27
C VAL A 558 6.53 40.32 26.59
N GLY A 559 6.14 41.15 27.54
CA GLY A 559 6.88 42.31 28.01
C GLY A 559 6.65 43.58 27.19
N LEU A 560 5.70 43.56 26.26
CA LEU A 560 5.36 44.72 25.45
C LEU A 560 4.52 45.72 26.25
N LYS A 561 4.96 46.98 26.28
CA LYS A 561 4.22 48.12 26.83
C LYS A 561 3.09 48.49 25.86
N GLU A 562 2.02 49.11 26.34
CA GLU A 562 0.91 49.58 25.49
C GLU A 562 1.37 50.47 24.32
N ARG A 563 2.44 51.24 24.53
CA ARG A 563 3.07 52.05 23.50
C ARG A 563 3.61 51.21 22.33
N GLU A 564 4.16 50.02 22.59
CA GLU A 564 4.73 49.14 21.57
C GLU A 564 3.63 48.41 20.79
N LEU A 565 2.52 48.05 21.46
CA LEU A 565 1.33 47.52 20.79
C LEU A 565 0.65 48.58 19.89
N ALA A 566 0.60 49.84 20.35
CA ALA A 566 0.13 50.95 19.53
C ALA A 566 1.06 51.21 18.32
N ASN A 567 2.38 51.11 18.51
CA ASN A 567 3.34 51.23 17.42
C ASN A 567 3.17 50.11 16.37
N LEU A 568 2.88 48.88 16.79
CA LEU A 568 2.62 47.77 15.87
C LEU A 568 1.40 48.03 14.98
N LYS A 569 0.32 48.58 15.55
CA LYS A 569 -0.88 48.97 14.79
C LYS A 569 -0.61 50.13 13.83
N ASN A 570 0.02 51.19 14.32
CA ASN A 570 0.38 52.34 13.48
C ASN A 570 1.32 51.94 12.34
N MET A 571 2.22 50.98 12.59
CA MET A 571 3.10 50.45 11.56
C MET A 571 2.34 49.60 10.54
N HIS A 572 1.40 48.76 10.99
CA HIS A 572 0.53 48.02 10.10
C HIS A 572 -0.30 48.93 9.21
N GLU A 573 -0.90 49.98 9.77
CA GLU A 573 -1.65 51.00 9.02
C GLU A 573 -0.73 51.74 8.03
N ARG A 574 0.44 52.20 8.46
CA ARG A 574 1.41 52.89 7.59
C ARG A 574 1.93 52.00 6.46
N LEU A 575 2.20 50.72 6.71
CA LEU A 575 2.65 49.77 5.68
C LEU A 575 1.52 49.39 4.74
N SER A 576 0.30 49.23 5.26
CA SER A 576 -0.92 49.04 4.48
C SER A 576 -1.16 50.23 3.54
N GLU A 577 -1.04 51.46 4.04
CA GLU A 577 -1.13 52.70 3.26
C GLU A 577 0.04 52.83 2.27
N GLY A 578 1.27 52.50 2.67
CA GLY A 578 2.42 52.47 1.77
C GLY A 578 2.26 51.45 0.64
N TRP A 579 1.57 50.34 0.90
CA TRP A 579 1.17 49.37 -0.13
C TRP A 579 0.11 49.93 -1.08
N GLU A 580 -0.83 50.75 -0.59
CA GLU A 580 -1.79 51.47 -1.44
C GLU A 580 -1.15 52.58 -2.27
N ILE A 581 -0.14 53.27 -1.73
CA ILE A 581 0.50 54.43 -2.37
C ILE A 581 1.59 54.01 -3.36
N SER A 582 2.27 52.89 -3.15
CA SER A 582 3.47 52.51 -3.92
C SER A 582 3.22 51.94 -5.33
N LYS A 583 1.97 51.77 -5.80
CA LYS A 583 1.72 51.38 -7.21
C LYS A 583 0.48 52.03 -7.83
N HIS A 584 0.73 52.60 -9.00
CA HIS A 584 -0.23 53.25 -9.88
C HIS A 584 -1.41 52.35 -10.29
N GLY A 585 -2.63 52.76 -9.92
CA GLY A 585 -3.74 52.91 -10.87
C GLY A 585 -4.66 51.73 -11.19
N ASP A 586 -4.35 50.47 -10.86
CA ASP A 586 -5.18 49.35 -11.31
C ASP A 586 -6.16 48.83 -10.23
N LEU A 587 -7.46 48.96 -10.52
CA LEU A 587 -8.60 48.51 -9.69
C LEU A 587 -8.50 47.02 -9.27
N HIS A 588 -7.82 46.18 -10.06
CA HIS A 588 -7.64 44.76 -9.78
C HIS A 588 -6.76 44.49 -8.56
N PHE A 589 -5.82 45.37 -8.23
CA PHE A 589 -4.90 45.14 -7.12
C PHE A 589 -5.56 45.33 -5.75
N LYS A 590 -6.55 46.24 -5.66
CA LYS A 590 -7.37 46.39 -4.46
C LYS A 590 -8.18 45.13 -4.17
N LEU A 591 -8.77 44.53 -5.22
CA LEU A 591 -9.49 43.26 -5.13
C LEU A 591 -8.57 42.12 -4.68
N LEU A 592 -7.35 42.06 -5.21
CA LEU A 592 -6.33 41.06 -4.83
C LEU A 592 -5.82 41.27 -3.40
N ARG A 593 -5.71 42.52 -2.93
CA ARG A 593 -5.37 42.80 -1.53
C ARG A 593 -6.47 42.35 -0.60
N ASP A 594 -7.72 42.72 -0.87
CA ASP A 594 -8.86 42.32 -0.03
C ASP A 594 -8.97 40.79 0.01
N THR A 595 -8.75 40.13 -1.13
CA THR A 595 -8.70 38.65 -1.22
C THR A 595 -7.50 38.06 -0.49
N ALA A 596 -6.31 38.67 -0.57
CA ALA A 596 -5.12 38.19 0.13
C ALA A 596 -5.21 38.40 1.65
N VAL A 597 -5.75 39.54 2.08
CA VAL A 597 -6.08 39.83 3.49
C VAL A 597 -7.13 38.83 3.97
N GLU A 598 -8.15 38.54 3.18
CA GLU A 598 -9.17 37.54 3.50
C GLU A 598 -8.57 36.13 3.59
N ILE A 599 -7.67 35.75 2.69
CA ILE A 599 -6.93 34.48 2.75
C ILE A 599 -6.06 34.41 4.01
N VAL A 600 -5.27 35.45 4.32
CA VAL A 600 -4.38 35.47 5.48
C VAL A 600 -5.16 35.55 6.80
N ASP A 601 -6.27 36.27 6.83
CA ASP A 601 -7.20 36.28 7.95
C ASP A 601 -7.82 34.90 8.15
N GLN A 602 -8.27 34.25 7.09
CA GLN A 602 -8.75 32.88 7.14
C GLN A 602 -7.65 31.92 7.61
N MET A 603 -6.39 32.13 7.20
CA MET A 603 -5.23 31.36 7.67
C MET A 603 -5.03 31.50 9.18
N VAL A 604 -5.10 32.71 9.73
CA VAL A 604 -4.96 32.97 11.17
C VAL A 604 -6.18 32.49 11.96
N THR A 605 -7.36 32.47 11.34
CA THR A 605 -8.60 32.11 12.03
C THR A 605 -8.90 30.61 12.01
N ARG A 606 -8.52 29.87 10.96
CA ARG A 606 -9.11 28.55 10.68
C ARG A 606 -8.22 27.46 10.04
N TRP A 607 -6.88 27.56 9.93
CA TRP A 607 -6.21 26.72 8.90
C TRP A 607 -5.01 25.80 9.26
N ASP A 608 -5.14 24.53 8.84
CA ASP A 608 -4.10 23.50 8.63
C ASP A 608 -3.76 23.37 7.13
N PHE A 609 -2.96 24.31 6.63
CA PHE A 609 -2.67 24.48 5.19
C PHE A 609 -1.90 23.29 4.59
N ASP A 610 -1.05 22.65 5.39
CA ASP A 610 -0.26 21.49 4.99
C ASP A 610 -1.09 20.22 4.83
N ALA A 611 -2.13 20.03 5.66
CA ALA A 611 -3.05 18.89 5.51
C ALA A 611 -3.94 19.02 4.28
N GLN A 612 -4.38 20.23 3.93
CA GLN A 612 -5.22 20.45 2.76
C GLN A 612 -4.42 20.35 1.45
N ILE A 613 -3.21 20.92 1.37
CA ILE A 613 -2.26 20.69 0.26
C ILE A 613 -1.86 19.20 0.21
N GLY A 614 -1.65 18.56 1.37
CA GLY A 614 -1.33 17.14 1.47
C GLY A 614 -2.43 16.23 0.94
N GLY A 615 -3.70 16.54 1.23
CA GLY A 615 -4.88 15.87 0.67
C GLY A 615 -5.04 16.12 -0.84
N LEU A 616 -4.82 17.37 -1.28
CA LEU A 616 -4.79 17.76 -2.70
C LEU A 616 -3.69 17.06 -3.51
N LEU A 617 -2.56 16.70 -2.88
CA LEU A 617 -1.44 16.02 -3.54
C LEU A 617 -1.52 14.48 -3.46
N THR A 618 -2.42 13.92 -2.64
CA THR A 618 -2.57 12.46 -2.47
C THR A 618 -3.82 11.88 -3.14
N ASN A 619 -4.82 12.71 -3.44
CA ASN A 619 -5.97 12.32 -4.25
C ASN A 619 -5.69 12.52 -5.75
N ASP A 620 -6.12 11.55 -6.55
CA ASP A 620 -5.91 11.47 -8.00
C ASP A 620 -6.25 12.79 -8.72
N PHE A 621 -5.23 13.43 -9.29
CA PHE A 621 -5.41 14.55 -10.21
C PHE A 621 -6.16 14.10 -11.47
N ARG A 622 -7.48 14.25 -11.47
CA ARG A 622 -8.20 14.77 -12.64
C ARG A 622 -8.44 16.24 -12.37
N ALA A 623 -7.89 17.10 -13.22
CA ALA A 623 -8.28 18.50 -13.22
C ALA A 623 -9.79 18.58 -13.46
N PRO A 624 -10.58 19.30 -12.65
CA PRO A 624 -11.95 19.62 -12.97
C PRO A 624 -12.05 20.26 -14.37
N GLU A 625 -13.14 19.99 -15.09
CA GLU A 625 -13.44 20.58 -16.41
C GLU A 625 -13.29 22.11 -16.42
N SER A 626 -13.52 22.75 -15.25
CA SER A 626 -13.47 24.20 -15.04
C SER A 626 -12.07 24.80 -15.15
N ILE A 627 -10.99 24.07 -14.85
CA ILE A 627 -9.61 24.58 -14.89
C ILE A 627 -8.85 24.13 -16.15
N ARG A 628 -9.55 23.54 -17.13
CA ARG A 628 -8.97 23.07 -18.42
C ARG A 628 -8.25 24.18 -19.18
N HIS A 629 -8.71 25.42 -19.04
CA HIS A 629 -8.10 26.61 -19.65
C HIS A 629 -6.80 27.07 -18.95
N LEU A 630 -6.54 26.62 -17.71
CA LEU A 630 -5.35 26.98 -16.92
C LEU A 630 -4.15 26.04 -17.14
N TYR A 631 -4.35 24.92 -17.84
CA TYR A 631 -3.26 24.11 -18.35
C TYR A 631 -2.96 24.58 -19.78
N PRO A 632 -2.05 25.55 -19.98
CA PRO A 632 -1.70 25.99 -21.31
C PRO A 632 -1.29 24.78 -22.13
N GLU A 633 -1.73 24.75 -23.39
CA GLU A 633 -1.44 23.71 -24.39
C GLU A 633 -0.08 23.06 -24.13
N ARG A 634 -0.10 21.83 -23.59
CA ARG A 634 1.13 21.03 -23.44
C ARG A 634 1.71 20.60 -24.79
N LEU A 635 1.07 21.04 -25.87
CA LEU A 635 1.62 21.05 -27.20
C LEU A 635 2.95 21.82 -27.16
N ARG A 636 4.05 21.08 -27.06
CA ARG A 636 5.40 21.61 -27.14
C ARG A 636 6.01 21.25 -28.47
N GLY A 637 6.80 22.17 -29.01
CA GLY A 637 7.61 21.95 -30.20
C GLY A 637 6.77 21.62 -31.43
N ASP A 638 7.19 20.59 -32.16
CA ASP A 638 6.65 20.29 -33.50
C ASP A 638 5.20 19.80 -33.47
N VAL A 639 4.75 19.17 -32.39
CA VAL A 639 3.36 18.72 -32.26
C VAL A 639 2.40 19.91 -32.22
N ALA A 640 2.76 20.99 -31.51
CA ALA A 640 1.95 22.21 -31.49
C ALA A 640 1.80 22.83 -32.86
N LYS A 641 2.91 22.94 -33.59
CA LYS A 641 2.92 23.47 -34.95
C LYS A 641 2.02 22.64 -35.88
N LYS A 642 2.10 21.30 -35.78
CA LYS A 642 1.24 20.39 -36.56
C LYS A 642 -0.23 20.57 -36.20
N VAL A 643 -0.58 20.56 -34.92
CA VAL A 643 -1.96 20.72 -34.45
C VAL A 643 -2.53 22.09 -34.83
N HIS A 644 -1.77 23.17 -34.75
CA HIS A 644 -2.24 24.49 -35.19
C HIS A 644 -2.48 24.56 -36.71
N ALA A 645 -1.67 23.85 -37.50
CA ALA A 645 -1.78 23.78 -38.95
C ALA A 645 -2.89 22.83 -39.45
N MET A 646 -3.51 22.04 -38.56
CA MET A 646 -4.60 21.12 -38.91
C MET A 646 -5.90 21.84 -39.27
N SER A 647 -6.74 21.14 -40.05
CA SER A 647 -8.14 21.51 -40.30
C SER A 647 -8.94 21.53 -38.99
N ASN A 648 -10.09 22.20 -38.96
CA ASN A 648 -10.94 22.24 -37.77
C ASN A 648 -11.47 20.83 -37.39
N ASP A 649 -11.79 20.02 -38.38
CA ASP A 649 -12.23 18.64 -38.16
C ASP A 649 -11.11 17.79 -37.56
N ASP A 650 -9.88 17.93 -38.08
CA ASP A 650 -8.72 17.25 -37.52
C ASP A 650 -8.37 17.73 -36.11
N LYS A 651 -8.51 19.03 -35.83
CA LYS A 651 -8.33 19.59 -34.47
C LYS A 651 -9.36 19.01 -33.50
N THR A 652 -10.61 18.91 -33.93
CA THR A 652 -11.68 18.29 -33.14
C THR A 652 -11.34 16.83 -32.86
N LYS A 653 -10.92 16.07 -33.88
CA LYS A 653 -10.54 14.67 -33.70
C LYS A 653 -9.29 14.50 -32.83
N TYR A 654 -8.31 15.39 -32.97
CA TYR A 654 -7.13 15.42 -32.11
C TYR A 654 -7.53 15.64 -30.64
N GLU A 655 -8.44 16.58 -30.38
CA GLU A 655 -8.92 16.86 -29.03
C GLU A 655 -9.71 15.67 -28.45
N GLU A 656 -10.56 15.00 -29.25
CA GLU A 656 -11.22 13.76 -28.84
C GLU A 656 -10.21 12.69 -28.40
N ILE A 657 -9.17 12.47 -29.21
CA ILE A 657 -8.09 11.51 -28.91
C ILE A 657 -7.35 11.95 -27.65
N TYR A 658 -6.99 13.23 -27.55
CA TYR A 658 -6.33 13.78 -26.38
C TYR A 658 -7.13 13.51 -25.10
N GLN A 659 -8.44 13.78 -25.12
CA GLN A 659 -9.31 13.52 -23.99
C GLN A 659 -9.47 12.03 -23.69
N PHE A 660 -9.55 11.17 -24.71
CA PHE A 660 -9.55 9.72 -24.52
C PHE A 660 -8.32 9.25 -23.71
N PHE A 661 -7.11 9.64 -24.13
CA PHE A 661 -5.88 9.28 -23.40
C PHE A 661 -5.85 9.82 -21.97
N ARG A 662 -6.32 11.05 -21.76
CA ARG A 662 -6.40 11.68 -20.43
C ARG A 662 -7.36 10.94 -19.51
N ASN A 663 -8.49 10.46 -20.03
CA ASN A 663 -9.50 9.73 -19.25
C ASN A 663 -8.97 8.41 -18.70
N PHE A 664 -8.02 7.76 -19.40
CA PHE A 664 -7.39 6.52 -18.97
C PHE A 664 -6.03 6.71 -18.28
N GLU A 665 -5.61 7.95 -18.04
CA GLU A 665 -4.39 8.24 -17.28
C GLU A 665 -4.52 7.72 -15.83
N THR A 666 -3.42 7.17 -15.31
CA THR A 666 -3.37 6.67 -13.92
C THR A 666 -2.05 7.00 -13.23
N ASN A 667 -2.08 7.14 -11.91
CA ASN A 667 -0.88 7.13 -11.06
C ASN A 667 -0.68 5.77 -10.36
N GLY A 668 -1.66 4.87 -10.46
CA GLY A 668 -1.71 3.60 -9.75
C GLY A 668 -0.69 2.56 -10.20
N ASN A 669 -0.58 1.48 -9.43
CA ASN A 669 0.25 0.32 -9.77
C ASN A 669 -0.40 -0.60 -10.82
N THR A 670 -1.69 -0.39 -11.13
CA THR A 670 -2.49 -1.18 -12.06
C THR A 670 -2.38 -0.70 -13.51
N MET A 671 -1.29 -0.03 -13.90
CA MET A 671 -1.12 0.43 -15.28
C MET A 671 -1.08 -0.74 -16.28
N THR A 672 -1.78 -0.59 -17.40
CA THR A 672 -1.73 -1.52 -18.54
C THR A 672 -0.80 -1.01 -19.64
N HIS A 673 -0.57 0.30 -19.71
CA HIS A 673 0.28 0.92 -20.71
C HIS A 673 1.14 2.02 -20.07
N CYS A 674 2.28 2.32 -20.70
CA CYS A 674 3.13 3.41 -20.26
C CYS A 674 3.81 4.11 -21.43
N SER A 675 4.12 5.38 -21.21
CA SER A 675 5.04 6.15 -22.02
C SER A 675 6.39 6.22 -21.33
N LEU A 676 7.44 5.78 -22.01
CA LEU A 676 8.82 5.97 -21.54
C LEU A 676 9.28 7.44 -21.54
N MET A 677 8.44 8.35 -22.04
CA MET A 677 8.67 9.80 -21.96
C MET A 677 8.21 10.41 -20.63
N GLY A 678 7.43 9.70 -19.82
CA GLY A 678 6.91 10.21 -18.55
C GLY A 678 6.08 11.49 -18.76
N THR A 679 6.35 12.51 -17.94
CA THR A 679 5.75 13.86 -18.07
C THR A 679 6.14 14.59 -19.37
N GLY A 680 7.09 14.05 -20.13
CA GLY A 680 7.50 14.60 -21.43
C GLY A 680 6.61 14.13 -22.59
N ASP A 681 5.66 13.23 -22.33
CA ASP A 681 4.66 12.83 -23.31
C ASP A 681 3.56 13.89 -23.44
N THR A 682 3.05 14.09 -24.65
CA THR A 682 1.95 15.04 -24.90
C THR A 682 0.64 14.54 -24.30
N PHE A 683 0.38 13.23 -24.34
CA PHE A 683 -0.91 12.64 -23.98
C PHE A 683 -1.01 12.21 -22.50
N THR A 684 0.06 12.35 -21.72
CA THR A 684 0.07 11.98 -20.29
C THR A 684 0.98 12.88 -19.46
N ALA A 685 0.48 13.27 -18.29
CA ALA A 685 1.25 13.85 -17.19
C ALA A 685 2.02 12.79 -16.39
N THR A 686 1.51 11.57 -16.28
CA THR A 686 2.08 10.53 -15.39
C THR A 686 3.03 9.60 -16.11
N GLY A 687 2.94 9.52 -17.44
CA GLY A 687 3.60 8.50 -18.25
C GLY A 687 2.91 7.15 -18.19
N LYS A 688 1.70 7.04 -17.65
CA LYS A 688 1.04 5.76 -17.36
C LYS A 688 -0.45 5.83 -17.66
N TRP A 689 -0.95 4.75 -18.24
CA TRP A 689 -2.36 4.58 -18.54
C TRP A 689 -2.87 3.22 -18.06
N HIS A 690 -4.15 3.19 -17.72
CA HIS A 690 -4.92 1.97 -17.53
C HIS A 690 -6.04 1.95 -18.56
N PHE A 691 -5.73 1.48 -19.77
CA PHE A 691 -6.74 1.11 -20.76
C PHE A 691 -7.26 -0.30 -20.43
N PRO A 692 -8.56 -0.49 -20.09
CA PRO A 692 -9.15 -1.82 -19.93
C PRO A 692 -9.09 -2.65 -21.20
N ASP A 693 -9.12 -3.97 -21.07
CA ASP A 693 -9.04 -4.92 -22.20
C ASP A 693 -10.37 -5.10 -22.94
N THR A 694 -11.39 -4.30 -22.61
CA THR A 694 -12.67 -4.32 -23.30
C THR A 694 -12.51 -3.97 -24.78
N THR A 695 -13.14 -4.74 -25.67
CA THR A 695 -13.11 -4.52 -27.13
C THR A 695 -13.35 -3.06 -27.55
N SER A 696 -14.27 -2.32 -26.91
CA SER A 696 -14.56 -0.92 -27.27
C SER A 696 -13.38 0.03 -27.00
N VAL A 697 -12.79 -0.05 -25.81
CA VAL A 697 -11.64 0.79 -25.43
C VAL A 697 -10.41 0.44 -26.26
N GLN A 698 -10.13 -0.85 -26.46
CA GLN A 698 -9.00 -1.29 -27.28
C GLN A 698 -9.16 -0.82 -28.73
N LYS A 699 -10.36 -0.96 -29.31
CA LYS A 699 -10.67 -0.44 -30.65
C LYS A 699 -10.40 1.07 -30.75
N GLN A 700 -10.92 1.86 -29.81
CA GLN A 700 -10.71 3.31 -29.81
C GLN A 700 -9.23 3.69 -29.62
N LEU A 701 -8.49 2.95 -28.79
CA LEU A 701 -7.04 3.13 -28.63
C LEU A 701 -6.31 2.90 -29.96
N PHE A 702 -6.59 1.79 -30.65
CA PHE A 702 -5.93 1.46 -31.91
C PHE A 702 -6.28 2.43 -33.04
N GLU A 703 -7.55 2.83 -33.15
CA GLU A 703 -7.99 3.87 -34.11
C GLU A 703 -7.33 5.22 -33.83
N SER A 704 -7.16 5.59 -32.55
CA SER A 704 -6.48 6.83 -32.16
C SER A 704 -4.99 6.81 -32.54
N ILE A 705 -4.30 5.69 -32.27
CA ILE A 705 -2.88 5.53 -32.64
C ILE A 705 -2.71 5.59 -34.17
N ALA A 706 -3.58 4.91 -34.92
CA ALA A 706 -3.58 4.93 -36.37
C ALA A 706 -3.75 6.36 -36.92
N TRP A 707 -4.77 7.06 -36.43
CA TRP A 707 -5.08 8.43 -36.85
C TRP A 707 -3.92 9.40 -36.58
N LEU A 708 -3.29 9.28 -35.41
CA LEU A 708 -2.13 10.09 -35.02
C LEU A 708 -0.91 9.79 -35.91
N PHE A 709 -0.67 8.52 -36.24
CA PHE A 709 0.43 8.10 -37.09
C PHE A 709 0.30 8.66 -38.52
N GLU A 710 -0.89 8.60 -39.12
CA GLU A 710 -1.16 9.13 -40.48
C GLU A 710 -0.89 10.64 -40.61
N ARG A 711 -1.00 11.38 -39.50
CA ARG A 711 -0.77 12.82 -39.42
C ARG A 711 0.62 13.18 -38.91
N ASP A 712 1.54 12.21 -38.88
CA ASP A 712 2.92 12.41 -38.45
C ASP A 712 3.01 12.89 -36.98
N ILE A 713 2.00 12.59 -36.14
CA ILE A 713 2.00 12.85 -34.70
C ILE A 713 2.44 11.58 -33.96
N HIS A 714 3.75 11.39 -33.92
CA HIS A 714 4.31 10.19 -33.34
C HIS A 714 4.36 10.25 -31.82
N HIS A 715 4.13 9.10 -31.20
CA HIS A 715 4.18 8.92 -29.75
C HIS A 715 4.82 7.57 -29.44
N TYR A 716 5.09 7.34 -28.16
CA TYR A 716 5.60 6.07 -27.65
C TYR A 716 4.59 5.54 -26.63
N ILE A 717 3.98 4.41 -26.95
CA ILE A 717 3.20 3.62 -26.02
C ILE A 717 3.81 2.23 -25.99
N SER A 718 4.09 1.76 -24.79
CA SER A 718 4.27 0.34 -24.55
C SER A 718 3.17 -0.21 -23.68
N GLU A 719 2.61 -1.33 -24.10
CA GLU A 719 1.63 -2.12 -23.37
C GLU A 719 2.33 -3.16 -22.49
N ARG A 720 1.73 -3.47 -21.36
CA ARG A 720 2.18 -4.56 -20.49
C ARG A 720 1.54 -5.84 -20.99
N GLN A 721 2.33 -6.90 -21.13
CA GLN A 721 1.81 -8.24 -21.42
C GLN A 721 0.83 -8.68 -20.33
N THR A 722 -0.25 -9.30 -20.76
CA THR A 722 -1.20 -10.01 -19.90
C THR A 722 -0.57 -11.36 -19.46
N PRO A 723 -1.16 -12.12 -18.52
CA PRO A 723 -0.60 -13.40 -18.10
C PRO A 723 -0.41 -14.41 -19.24
N VAL A 724 -1.26 -14.32 -20.27
CA VAL A 724 -1.20 -15.11 -21.51
C VAL A 724 -1.28 -14.16 -22.71
N PHE A 725 -0.39 -14.30 -23.68
CA PHE A 725 -0.29 -13.38 -24.81
C PHE A 725 0.14 -14.13 -26.08
N PRO A 726 -0.12 -13.60 -27.30
CA PRO A 726 0.45 -14.16 -28.52
C PRO A 726 1.96 -14.24 -28.44
N PHE A 727 2.58 -15.30 -28.97
CA PHE A 727 4.04 -15.41 -28.95
C PHE A 727 4.62 -14.32 -29.84
N ILE A 728 5.44 -13.48 -29.22
CA ILE A 728 5.99 -12.27 -29.81
C ILE A 728 7.50 -12.29 -29.58
N GLU A 729 8.26 -12.02 -30.64
CA GLU A 729 9.71 -12.00 -30.59
C GLU A 729 10.29 -10.86 -31.44
N ASP A 730 11.46 -10.36 -31.04
CA ASP A 730 12.19 -9.32 -31.76
C ASP A 730 13.46 -9.91 -32.38
N PHE A 731 13.70 -9.60 -33.65
CA PHE A 731 14.94 -9.91 -34.37
C PHE A 731 15.77 -8.65 -34.49
N ASP A 732 16.89 -8.60 -33.78
CA ASP A 732 17.72 -7.42 -33.65
C ASP A 732 19.13 -7.65 -34.16
N ILE A 733 19.51 -6.93 -35.21
CA ILE A 733 20.84 -7.04 -35.84
C ILE A 733 21.44 -5.66 -35.93
N GLU A 734 22.65 -5.52 -35.42
CA GLU A 734 23.40 -4.27 -35.47
C GLU A 734 24.34 -4.24 -36.66
N ALA A 735 24.53 -3.07 -37.24
CA ALA A 735 25.53 -2.83 -38.26
C ALA A 735 26.24 -1.51 -37.98
N SER A 736 27.55 -1.48 -38.21
CA SER A 736 28.31 -0.24 -38.21
C SER A 736 27.78 0.72 -39.26
N ASP A 737 27.63 2.01 -38.94
CA ASP A 737 27.33 3.01 -39.97
C ASP A 737 28.53 3.10 -40.94
N GLY A 738 28.32 2.84 -42.22
CA GLY A 738 29.37 2.70 -43.23
C GLY A 738 29.71 1.27 -43.66
N TYR A 739 28.98 0.25 -43.19
CA TYR A 739 29.18 -1.13 -43.68
C TYR A 739 28.84 -1.30 -45.18
N CYS A 740 28.05 -0.38 -45.73
CA CYS A 740 27.77 -0.23 -47.16
C CYS A 740 27.56 1.26 -47.51
N GLU A 741 27.33 1.55 -48.79
CA GLU A 741 27.08 2.91 -49.27
C GLU A 741 25.92 3.57 -48.50
N LYS A 742 26.13 4.83 -48.10
CA LYS A 742 25.15 5.58 -47.30
C LYS A 742 24.00 6.04 -48.17
N ASP A 743 22.77 5.90 -47.67
CA ASP A 743 21.59 6.45 -48.33
C ASP A 743 21.69 7.99 -48.34
N PRO A 744 21.66 8.64 -49.52
CA PRO A 744 21.73 10.09 -49.64
C PRO A 744 20.65 10.84 -48.82
N LYS A 745 19.48 10.24 -48.60
CA LYS A 745 18.38 10.85 -47.85
C LYS A 745 18.62 10.86 -46.35
N THR A 746 19.22 9.78 -45.83
CA THR A 746 19.38 9.61 -44.37
C THR A 746 20.79 9.95 -43.89
N GLY A 747 21.79 9.94 -44.77
CA GLY A 747 23.20 10.12 -44.43
C GLY A 747 23.82 8.92 -43.71
N HIS A 748 23.11 7.79 -43.64
CA HIS A 748 23.55 6.56 -43.00
C HIS A 748 23.42 5.35 -43.94
N SER A 749 24.17 4.29 -43.67
CA SER A 749 23.96 3.01 -44.38
C SER A 749 22.52 2.51 -44.17
N PRO A 750 21.85 1.96 -45.18
CA PRO A 750 20.54 1.32 -44.98
C PRO A 750 20.66 0.14 -44.01
N PRO A 751 19.59 -0.29 -43.31
CA PRO A 751 19.59 -1.53 -42.55
C PRO A 751 19.74 -2.77 -43.46
N PRO A 752 20.48 -3.83 -43.04
CA PRO A 752 20.65 -5.06 -43.82
C PRO A 752 19.39 -5.96 -43.79
N ASP A 753 18.20 -5.38 -43.93
CA ASP A 753 16.91 -6.07 -43.84
C ASP A 753 16.81 -7.24 -44.83
N ASP A 754 17.25 -7.02 -46.08
CA ASP A 754 17.15 -8.01 -47.16
C ASP A 754 18.04 -9.26 -46.93
N ASP A 755 19.01 -9.17 -46.03
CA ASP A 755 19.85 -10.33 -45.65
C ASP A 755 19.17 -11.25 -44.62
N ILE A 756 18.07 -10.76 -44.03
CA ILE A 756 17.33 -11.41 -42.94
C ILE A 756 15.98 -11.89 -43.45
N MET A 757 15.27 -11.00 -44.13
CA MET A 757 13.93 -11.25 -44.63
C MET A 757 13.71 -10.46 -45.92
N TYR A 758 13.31 -11.16 -46.98
CA TYR A 758 12.93 -10.52 -48.23
C TYR A 758 11.56 -9.85 -48.07
N LYS A 759 11.49 -8.57 -48.45
CA LYS A 759 10.25 -7.78 -48.41
C LYS A 759 9.20 -8.32 -49.40
N PRO A 760 7.90 -8.07 -49.16
CA PRO A 760 6.83 -8.42 -50.10
C PRO A 760 7.14 -7.96 -51.53
N GLY A 761 6.80 -8.79 -52.52
CA GLY A 761 7.03 -8.52 -53.94
C GLY A 761 8.44 -8.86 -54.45
N LYS A 762 9.40 -9.19 -53.58
CA LYS A 762 10.69 -9.77 -53.98
C LYS A 762 10.62 -11.30 -54.02
N ASN A 763 11.51 -11.93 -54.81
CA ASN A 763 11.72 -13.38 -54.87
C ASN A 763 10.41 -14.21 -54.94
N ASN A 764 9.46 -13.79 -55.78
CA ASN A 764 8.16 -14.46 -55.95
C ASN A 764 7.36 -14.64 -54.63
N GLY A 765 7.55 -13.73 -53.67
CA GLY A 765 6.84 -13.77 -52.38
C GLY A 765 7.50 -14.65 -51.31
N ASP A 766 8.70 -15.17 -51.54
CA ASP A 766 9.48 -15.92 -50.55
C ASP A 766 10.01 -14.99 -49.45
N PRO A 767 9.80 -15.28 -48.14
CA PRO A 767 10.36 -14.50 -47.04
C PRO A 767 11.87 -14.66 -46.83
N GLY A 768 12.49 -15.68 -47.43
CA GLY A 768 13.90 -16.02 -47.23
C GLY A 768 14.12 -17.16 -46.24
N GLU A 769 15.32 -17.75 -46.31
CA GLU A 769 15.63 -19.03 -45.68
C GLU A 769 15.73 -18.96 -44.14
N LEU A 770 16.20 -17.83 -43.58
CA LEU A 770 16.26 -17.63 -42.12
C LEU A 770 14.87 -17.75 -41.48
N ILE A 771 13.88 -17.11 -42.10
CA ILE A 771 12.50 -17.10 -41.60
C ILE A 771 11.84 -18.47 -41.76
N ARG A 772 12.17 -19.19 -42.84
CA ARG A 772 11.76 -20.60 -43.00
C ARG A 772 12.34 -21.47 -41.88
N TRP A 773 13.62 -21.32 -41.55
CA TRP A 773 14.24 -22.01 -40.41
C TRP A 773 13.55 -21.67 -39.09
N ARG A 774 13.18 -20.40 -38.90
CA ARG A 774 12.44 -20.00 -37.71
C ARG A 774 11.09 -20.70 -37.61
N ALA A 775 10.31 -20.69 -38.68
CA ALA A 775 9.01 -21.35 -38.75
C ALA A 775 9.13 -22.87 -38.54
N LYS A 776 10.17 -23.52 -39.10
CA LYS A 776 10.48 -24.94 -38.82
C LYS A 776 10.74 -25.19 -37.34
N ALA A 777 11.53 -24.34 -36.68
CA ALA A 777 11.84 -24.50 -35.25
C ALA A 777 10.57 -24.40 -34.37
N ILE A 778 9.63 -23.51 -34.73
CA ILE A 778 8.32 -23.42 -34.07
C ILE A 778 7.48 -24.67 -34.35
N HIS A 779 7.36 -25.05 -35.63
CA HIS A 779 6.58 -26.21 -36.05
C HIS A 779 7.08 -27.52 -35.44
N HIS A 780 8.38 -27.67 -35.25
CA HIS A 780 8.97 -28.83 -34.57
C HIS A 780 8.43 -29.00 -33.13
N LEU A 781 8.10 -27.90 -32.45
CA LEU A 781 7.48 -27.93 -31.13
C LEU A 781 5.97 -28.10 -31.19
N PHE A 782 5.35 -27.64 -32.28
CA PHE A 782 3.91 -27.63 -32.50
C PHE A 782 3.49 -28.26 -33.84
N PRO A 783 3.84 -29.53 -34.12
CA PRO A 783 3.60 -30.16 -35.42
C PRO A 783 2.12 -30.33 -35.76
N GLN A 784 1.22 -30.23 -34.77
CA GLN A 784 -0.22 -30.20 -35.00
C GLN A 784 -0.70 -28.96 -35.79
N LEU A 785 0.12 -27.92 -35.88
CA LEU A 785 -0.21 -26.71 -36.61
C LEU A 785 0.13 -26.86 -38.09
N ALA A 786 -0.83 -27.35 -38.89
CA ALA A 786 -0.66 -27.47 -40.34
C ALA A 786 -0.32 -26.13 -41.02
N GLN A 787 -0.68 -25.01 -40.37
CA GLN A 787 -0.34 -23.66 -40.82
C GLN A 787 0.12 -22.80 -39.65
N LEU A 788 1.09 -21.93 -39.92
CA LEU A 788 1.54 -20.89 -39.00
C LEU A 788 1.45 -19.54 -39.68
N ARG A 789 0.87 -18.54 -39.00
CA ARG A 789 0.91 -17.15 -39.47
C ARG A 789 1.95 -16.38 -38.67
N CYS A 790 2.63 -15.47 -39.35
CA CYS A 790 3.54 -14.53 -38.73
C CYS A 790 3.22 -13.12 -39.24
N LEU A 791 2.83 -12.24 -38.34
CA LEU A 791 2.68 -10.82 -38.63
C LEU A 791 4.04 -10.16 -38.45
N VAL A 792 4.50 -9.46 -39.47
CA VAL A 792 5.83 -8.86 -39.48
C VAL A 792 5.70 -7.34 -39.39
N TYR A 793 6.33 -6.76 -38.37
CA TYR A 793 6.50 -5.32 -38.26
C TYR A 793 7.98 -4.98 -38.32
N SER A 794 8.38 -4.02 -39.15
CA SER A 794 9.76 -3.53 -39.19
C SER A 794 9.88 -2.26 -38.36
N ALA A 795 10.86 -2.25 -37.49
CA ALA A 795 11.35 -1.07 -36.79
C ALA A 795 12.82 -0.79 -37.12
N SER A 796 13.28 -1.23 -38.28
CA SER A 796 14.65 -1.05 -38.75
C SER A 796 15.01 0.43 -38.93
N GLY A 797 16.26 0.80 -38.68
CA GLY A 797 16.76 2.16 -38.85
C GLY A 797 17.95 2.48 -37.95
N TYR A 798 18.29 3.77 -37.84
CA TYR A 798 19.40 4.25 -37.02
C TYR A 798 19.02 4.32 -35.53
N ASN A 799 19.74 3.59 -34.68
CA ASN A 799 19.61 3.61 -33.23
C ASN A 799 20.40 4.80 -32.67
N LYS A 800 19.70 5.85 -32.22
CA LYS A 800 20.34 7.08 -31.72
C LYS A 800 21.07 6.86 -30.40
N GLY A 801 20.64 5.88 -29.60
CA GLY A 801 21.27 5.56 -28.32
C GLY A 801 22.60 4.81 -28.44
N LYS A 802 22.76 4.02 -29.51
CA LYS A 802 23.96 3.22 -29.78
C LYS A 802 24.79 3.75 -30.95
N GLU A 803 24.28 4.73 -31.69
CA GLU A 803 24.87 5.30 -32.90
C GLU A 803 25.20 4.25 -33.97
N ARG A 804 24.22 3.38 -34.22
CA ARG A 804 24.38 2.23 -35.12
C ARG A 804 23.14 2.01 -35.96
N ILE A 805 23.36 1.43 -37.12
CA ILE A 805 22.25 0.89 -37.90
C ILE A 805 21.77 -0.39 -37.23
N LYS A 806 20.46 -0.55 -37.19
CA LYS A 806 19.85 -1.73 -36.59
C LYS A 806 18.68 -2.20 -37.45
N THR A 807 18.78 -3.41 -37.97
CA THR A 807 17.63 -4.16 -38.47
C THR A 807 16.87 -4.69 -37.27
N SER A 808 15.56 -4.44 -37.23
CA SER A 808 14.71 -4.79 -36.11
C SER A 808 13.35 -5.22 -36.65
N PHE A 809 13.07 -6.52 -36.61
CA PHE A 809 11.75 -7.05 -36.95
C PHE A 809 11.05 -7.52 -35.68
N HIS A 810 9.80 -7.10 -35.53
CA HIS A 810 8.90 -7.55 -34.50
C HIS A 810 7.94 -8.56 -35.12
N LEU A 811 8.01 -9.81 -34.65
CA LEU A 811 7.27 -10.94 -35.18
C LEU A 811 6.19 -11.33 -34.18
N VAL A 812 4.94 -11.43 -34.66
CA VAL A 812 3.80 -11.85 -33.86
C VAL A 812 3.23 -13.12 -34.46
N TRP A 813 3.15 -14.18 -33.65
CA TRP A 813 2.64 -15.50 -34.02
C TRP A 813 1.27 -15.72 -33.36
N PRO A 814 0.17 -15.25 -33.98
CA PRO A 814 -1.13 -15.15 -33.32
C PRO A 814 -1.73 -16.51 -32.91
N GLU A 815 -1.35 -17.62 -33.56
CA GLU A 815 -1.81 -18.97 -33.20
C GLU A 815 -1.19 -19.50 -31.90
N LEU A 816 -0.10 -18.89 -31.43
CA LEU A 816 0.67 -19.37 -30.29
C LEU A 816 0.39 -18.51 -29.07
N ILE A 817 -0.61 -18.87 -28.27
CA ILE A 817 -0.88 -18.17 -27.00
C ILE A 817 0.00 -18.78 -25.91
N VAL A 818 0.87 -17.95 -25.34
CA VAL A 818 1.94 -18.37 -24.42
C VAL A 818 1.93 -17.57 -23.13
N GLU A 819 2.44 -18.21 -22.08
CA GLU A 819 2.85 -17.54 -20.84
C GLU A 819 4.31 -17.07 -20.95
N PRO A 820 4.78 -16.14 -20.09
CA PRO A 820 6.16 -15.66 -20.10
C PRO A 820 7.21 -16.78 -20.03
N GLY A 821 6.91 -17.84 -19.26
CA GLY A 821 7.79 -18.99 -19.13
C GLY A 821 7.92 -19.79 -20.44
N THR A 822 6.77 -20.09 -21.07
CA THR A 822 6.69 -20.80 -22.35
C THR A 822 7.33 -20.00 -23.50
N ALA A 823 7.12 -18.68 -23.53
CA ALA A 823 7.78 -17.80 -24.49
C ALA A 823 9.31 -17.87 -24.35
N GLY A 824 9.82 -17.84 -23.11
CA GLY A 824 11.25 -18.01 -22.82
C GLY A 824 11.78 -19.33 -23.34
N LEU A 825 11.02 -20.40 -23.14
CA LEU A 825 11.37 -21.74 -23.58
C LEU A 825 11.44 -21.87 -25.10
N LEU A 826 10.46 -21.31 -25.82
CA LEU A 826 10.43 -21.29 -27.28
C LEU A 826 11.70 -20.67 -27.87
N ARG A 827 12.16 -19.56 -27.28
CA ARG A 827 13.41 -18.92 -27.66
C ARG A 827 14.60 -19.84 -27.46
N GLU A 828 14.72 -20.48 -26.30
CA GLU A 828 15.88 -21.34 -26.01
C GLU A 828 15.97 -22.54 -26.95
N VAL A 829 14.83 -23.17 -27.28
CA VAL A 829 14.79 -24.23 -28.30
C VAL A 829 15.28 -23.71 -29.64
N THR A 830 14.84 -22.52 -30.02
CA THR A 830 15.25 -21.89 -31.28
C THR A 830 16.76 -21.67 -31.32
N LEU A 831 17.31 -21.16 -30.23
CA LEU A 831 18.75 -20.93 -30.11
C LEU A 831 19.55 -22.23 -30.23
N GLU A 832 19.10 -23.32 -29.59
CA GLU A 832 19.79 -24.60 -29.71
C GLU A 832 19.72 -25.18 -31.11
N LEU A 833 18.53 -25.19 -31.75
CA LEU A 833 18.39 -25.69 -33.12
C LEU A 833 19.24 -24.88 -34.10
N PHE A 834 19.26 -23.56 -33.94
CA PHE A 834 20.07 -22.68 -34.78
C PHE A 834 21.55 -22.89 -34.54
N ASP A 835 21.97 -23.09 -33.30
CA ASP A 835 23.36 -23.36 -32.96
C ASP A 835 23.81 -24.73 -33.48
N GLU A 836 23.02 -25.80 -33.29
CA GLU A 836 23.28 -27.14 -33.83
C GLU A 836 23.44 -27.09 -35.37
N GLU A 837 22.56 -26.39 -36.08
CA GLU A 837 22.65 -26.22 -37.53
C GLU A 837 23.83 -25.34 -37.96
N THR A 838 24.21 -24.36 -37.13
CA THR A 838 25.39 -23.49 -37.37
C THR A 838 26.71 -24.27 -37.27
N HIS A 839 26.76 -25.35 -36.48
CA HIS A 839 27.95 -26.20 -36.37
C HIS A 839 28.14 -27.12 -37.58
N LYS A 840 27.11 -27.32 -38.41
CA LYS A 840 27.22 -28.11 -39.64
C LYS A 840 27.99 -27.31 -40.70
N GLU A 841 29.12 -27.85 -41.14
CA GLU A 841 29.97 -27.19 -42.13
C GLU A 841 29.24 -26.97 -43.45
N GLY A 842 29.30 -25.74 -43.97
CA GLY A 842 28.65 -25.35 -45.22
C GLY A 842 27.16 -25.04 -45.11
N SER A 843 26.55 -25.19 -43.93
CA SER A 843 25.12 -24.92 -43.72
C SER A 843 24.75 -23.46 -43.99
N PHE A 844 23.48 -23.23 -44.28
CA PHE A 844 22.96 -21.87 -44.49
C PHE A 844 23.15 -21.00 -43.24
N LEU A 845 22.81 -21.52 -42.05
CA LEU A 845 22.92 -20.76 -40.80
C LEU A 845 24.38 -20.50 -40.40
N GLN A 846 25.32 -21.40 -40.72
CA GLN A 846 26.75 -21.13 -40.53
C GLN A 846 27.22 -19.93 -41.36
N LYS A 847 26.89 -19.93 -42.67
CA LYS A 847 27.24 -18.84 -43.60
C LYS A 847 26.57 -17.53 -43.19
N LEU A 848 25.30 -17.59 -42.82
CA LEU A 848 24.55 -16.42 -42.39
C LEU A 848 25.12 -15.84 -41.10
N ARG A 849 25.37 -16.64 -40.06
CA ARG A 849 25.98 -16.16 -38.80
C ARG A 849 27.32 -15.46 -39.06
N LYS A 850 28.18 -16.04 -39.90
CA LYS A 850 29.46 -15.43 -40.30
C LYS A 850 29.23 -14.06 -40.97
N LYS A 851 28.23 -13.95 -41.84
CA LYS A 851 27.84 -12.68 -42.47
C LYS A 851 27.31 -11.67 -41.44
N LEU A 852 26.42 -12.08 -40.53
CA LEU A 852 25.85 -11.21 -39.49
C LEU A 852 26.93 -10.66 -38.56
N MET A 853 27.86 -11.51 -38.11
CA MET A 853 29.01 -11.10 -37.31
C MET A 853 29.94 -10.14 -38.06
N GLY A 854 29.93 -10.19 -39.40
CA GLY A 854 30.62 -9.23 -40.26
C GLY A 854 29.98 -7.83 -40.25
N PHE A 855 28.66 -7.71 -40.07
CA PHE A 855 28.01 -6.41 -39.90
C PHE A 855 28.36 -5.77 -38.56
N TYR A 856 28.31 -6.58 -37.51
CA TYR A 856 28.75 -6.19 -36.18
C TYR A 856 29.01 -7.42 -35.31
N GLN A 857 30.09 -7.39 -34.52
CA GLN A 857 30.60 -8.57 -33.79
C GLN A 857 29.62 -9.14 -32.75
N SER A 858 28.65 -8.37 -32.27
CA SER A 858 27.67 -8.84 -31.29
C SER A 858 26.47 -9.59 -31.91
N ASN A 859 26.38 -9.73 -33.23
CA ASN A 859 25.27 -10.41 -33.89
C ASN A 859 25.39 -11.94 -33.82
N ASP A 860 25.47 -12.49 -32.61
CA ASP A 860 25.26 -13.91 -32.36
C ASP A 860 23.76 -14.23 -32.26
N TRP A 861 23.39 -15.52 -32.33
CA TRP A 861 21.97 -15.89 -32.24
C TRP A 861 21.31 -15.41 -30.94
N PHE A 862 22.05 -15.38 -29.83
CA PHE A 862 21.52 -14.93 -28.56
C PHE A 862 21.07 -13.45 -28.60
N ASN A 863 21.82 -12.58 -29.27
CA ASN A 863 21.46 -11.16 -29.42
C ASN A 863 20.53 -10.92 -30.61
N VAL A 864 20.60 -11.75 -31.66
CA VAL A 864 19.67 -11.70 -32.80
C VAL A 864 18.25 -11.98 -32.33
N PHE A 865 18.03 -13.05 -31.56
CA PHE A 865 16.73 -13.33 -30.94
C PHE A 865 16.64 -12.60 -29.59
N ASP A 866 16.16 -11.37 -29.59
CA ASP A 866 16.17 -10.53 -28.38
C ASP A 866 15.28 -11.12 -27.28
N LYS A 867 15.81 -11.18 -26.05
CA LYS A 867 15.11 -11.73 -24.89
C LYS A 867 14.06 -10.75 -24.32
N THR A 868 14.19 -9.46 -24.62
CA THR A 868 13.42 -8.40 -23.94
C THR A 868 11.91 -8.61 -24.09
N THR A 869 11.43 -8.85 -25.32
CA THR A 869 10.01 -9.03 -25.64
C THR A 869 9.40 -10.31 -25.09
N ILE A 870 10.24 -11.31 -24.85
CA ILE A 870 9.82 -12.63 -24.39
C ILE A 870 9.71 -12.70 -22.86
N SER A 871 10.51 -11.91 -22.15
CA SER A 871 10.59 -11.98 -20.68
C SER A 871 9.34 -11.48 -19.93
N ALA A 872 8.41 -10.80 -20.59
CA ALA A 872 7.28 -10.08 -19.99
C ALA A 872 7.59 -9.09 -18.87
N THR A 873 8.87 -8.81 -18.65
CA THR A 873 9.32 -7.84 -17.65
C THR A 873 9.25 -6.40 -18.16
N ASN A 874 9.38 -6.23 -19.47
CA ASN A 874 9.34 -4.95 -20.14
C ASN A 874 8.02 -4.80 -20.92
N GLY A 875 7.50 -3.59 -20.99
CA GLY A 875 6.35 -3.31 -21.84
C GLY A 875 6.70 -3.54 -23.31
N LEU A 876 5.78 -4.12 -24.08
CA LEU A 876 5.86 -4.28 -25.51
C LEU A 876 5.47 -2.98 -26.19
N ARG A 877 6.30 -2.47 -27.11
CA ARG A 877 5.93 -1.28 -27.87
C ARG A 877 4.83 -1.62 -28.87
N LEU A 878 3.72 -0.90 -28.82
CA LEU A 878 2.62 -1.09 -29.78
C LEU A 878 3.08 -0.83 -31.23
N PRO A 879 2.50 -1.51 -32.23
CA PRO A 879 2.75 -1.20 -33.64
C PRO A 879 2.52 0.29 -33.95
N TYR A 880 3.23 0.80 -34.97
CA TYR A 880 3.18 2.20 -35.44
C TYR A 880 3.56 3.27 -34.41
N ASN A 881 3.98 2.87 -33.20
CA ASN A 881 4.59 3.78 -32.23
C ASN A 881 6.08 3.93 -32.49
N ASP A 882 6.62 5.10 -32.15
CA ASP A 882 8.05 5.38 -32.27
C ASP A 882 8.87 4.61 -31.22
N LYS A 883 10.18 4.50 -31.42
CA LYS A 883 11.11 4.10 -30.37
C LYS A 883 11.55 5.32 -29.56
N VAL A 884 11.66 5.12 -28.25
CA VAL A 884 12.28 6.10 -27.34
C VAL A 884 13.58 5.52 -26.80
N SER A 885 14.66 6.26 -26.99
CA SER A 885 15.99 5.91 -26.51
C SER A 885 16.51 6.92 -25.49
N SER A 886 17.33 6.43 -24.57
CA SER A 886 18.10 7.29 -23.67
C SER A 886 19.41 7.65 -24.32
N VAL A 887 19.59 8.91 -24.69
CA VAL A 887 20.86 9.45 -25.18
C VAL A 887 21.52 10.28 -24.09
N TYR A 888 22.85 10.35 -24.10
CA TYR A 888 23.59 11.26 -23.23
C TYR A 888 23.19 12.71 -23.53
N ARG A 889 23.17 13.56 -22.50
CA ARG A 889 22.78 14.97 -22.69
C ARG A 889 23.82 15.76 -23.48
N ASN A 890 25.09 15.43 -23.29
CA ASN A 890 26.25 16.03 -23.94
C ASN A 890 27.23 14.90 -24.37
N GLU A 891 28.13 15.21 -25.30
CA GLU A 891 29.16 14.27 -25.77
C GLU A 891 30.25 14.03 -24.72
N GLU A 892 30.53 15.02 -23.87
CA GLU A 892 31.55 14.89 -22.82
C GLU A 892 31.21 13.78 -21.81
N ASP A 893 29.96 13.67 -21.35
CA ASP A 893 29.54 12.60 -20.44
C ASP A 893 29.55 11.24 -21.14
N LYS A 894 29.29 11.20 -22.44
CA LYS A 894 29.41 9.98 -23.24
C LYS A 894 30.87 9.52 -23.31
N LEU A 895 31.80 10.42 -23.66
CA LEU A 895 33.24 10.15 -23.67
C LEU A 895 33.75 9.72 -22.29
N LYS A 896 33.31 10.37 -21.21
CA LYS A 896 33.65 9.95 -19.83
C LYS A 896 33.17 8.54 -19.53
N VAL A 897 31.99 8.14 -20.02
CA VAL A 897 31.50 6.77 -19.84
C VAL A 897 32.29 5.77 -20.69
N GLU A 898 32.61 6.12 -21.94
CA GLU A 898 33.37 5.27 -22.87
C GLU A 898 34.81 5.07 -22.41
N ASN A 899 35.44 6.10 -21.83
CA ASN A 899 36.76 6.03 -21.22
C ASN A 899 36.77 5.33 -19.84
N GLY A 900 35.61 4.97 -19.30
CA GLY A 900 35.48 4.38 -17.97
C GLY A 900 35.67 5.37 -16.80
N GLU A 901 35.77 6.68 -17.07
CA GLU A 901 35.87 7.76 -16.08
C GLU A 901 34.54 7.98 -15.32
N MET A 902 33.41 7.58 -15.93
CA MET A 902 32.08 7.67 -15.34
C MET A 902 31.28 6.38 -15.53
N ALA A 903 30.59 5.94 -14.47
CA ALA A 903 29.65 4.83 -14.61
C ALA A 903 28.43 5.22 -15.48
N LYS A 904 28.03 4.34 -16.40
CA LYS A 904 26.89 4.51 -17.33
C LYS A 904 25.57 4.95 -16.68
N GLY A 905 25.35 4.61 -15.41
CA GLY A 905 24.15 4.98 -14.65
C GLY A 905 24.20 6.37 -14.01
N LYS A 906 25.38 6.99 -13.90
CA LYS A 906 25.57 8.33 -13.31
C LYS A 906 25.46 9.44 -14.35
N ALA A 907 25.78 9.14 -15.62
CA ALA A 907 25.72 10.13 -16.69
C ALA A 907 24.27 10.60 -16.93
N PRO A 908 24.03 11.92 -16.98
CA PRO A 908 22.70 12.46 -17.23
C PRO A 908 22.25 12.11 -18.66
N LYS A 909 21.07 11.51 -18.77
CA LYS A 909 20.47 11.13 -20.06
C LYS A 909 19.21 11.94 -20.31
N LYS A 910 18.88 12.10 -21.60
CA LYS A 910 17.59 12.59 -22.06
C LYS A 910 16.92 11.51 -22.90
N ARG A 911 15.59 11.46 -22.87
CA ARG A 911 14.81 10.58 -23.75
C ARG A 911 14.61 11.29 -25.08
N VAL A 912 14.86 10.59 -26.17
CA VAL A 912 14.66 11.09 -27.53
C VAL A 912 13.88 10.08 -28.36
N LYS A 913 13.04 10.60 -29.24
CA LYS A 913 12.34 9.87 -30.29
C LYS A 913 13.32 9.50 -31.41
N GLU A 914 13.28 8.25 -31.87
CA GLU A 914 14.19 7.75 -32.91
C GLU A 914 13.65 7.93 -34.33
N ASN A 915 12.36 8.17 -34.50
CA ASN A 915 11.64 8.07 -35.78
C ASN A 915 11.75 6.66 -36.40
N ARG A 916 11.71 5.63 -35.56
CA ARG A 916 11.81 4.20 -35.90
C ARG A 916 10.54 3.46 -35.49
N TYR A 917 9.48 3.73 -36.23
CA TYR A 917 8.17 3.13 -36.00
C TYR A 917 8.19 1.63 -36.32
N SER A 918 7.50 0.82 -35.51
CA SER A 918 7.20 -0.58 -35.83
C SER A 918 6.08 -0.66 -36.87
N LYS A 919 6.37 -0.37 -38.14
CA LYS A 919 5.37 -0.39 -39.22
C LYS A 919 5.13 -1.82 -39.68
N ALA A 920 3.88 -2.17 -39.99
CA ALA A 920 3.61 -3.46 -40.61
C ALA A 920 4.31 -3.58 -41.98
N VAL A 921 4.91 -4.74 -42.21
CA VAL A 921 5.52 -5.15 -43.48
C VAL A 921 4.55 -6.02 -44.26
N GLY A 922 3.89 -6.96 -43.57
CA GLY A 922 2.94 -7.89 -44.17
C GLY A 922 2.69 -9.10 -43.26
N GLU A 923 1.92 -10.04 -43.77
CA GLU A 923 1.66 -11.33 -43.12
C GLU A 923 2.33 -12.45 -43.90
N LEU A 924 3.00 -13.35 -43.20
CA LEU A 924 3.54 -14.59 -43.74
C LEU A 924 2.66 -15.75 -43.35
N LEU A 925 2.35 -16.60 -44.32
CA LEU A 925 1.71 -17.89 -44.09
C LEU A 925 2.71 -19.00 -44.41
N PHE A 926 2.95 -19.85 -43.44
CA PHE A 926 3.69 -21.10 -43.59
C PHE A 926 2.69 -22.26 -43.63
N THR A 927 2.85 -23.16 -44.57
CA THR A 927 2.06 -24.39 -44.69
C THR A 927 2.99 -25.58 -44.61
N PHE A 928 2.61 -26.55 -43.77
CA PHE A 928 3.35 -27.75 -43.50
C PHE A 928 2.57 -28.96 -44.01
N GLU A 929 3.27 -29.90 -44.62
CA GLU A 929 2.71 -31.21 -44.99
C GLU A 929 3.62 -32.31 -44.44
N ALA A 930 2.99 -33.43 -44.05
CA ALA A 930 3.71 -34.61 -43.63
C ALA A 930 4.60 -35.13 -44.78
N ASP A 931 5.86 -35.44 -44.49
CA ASP A 931 6.79 -35.97 -45.49
C ASP A 931 6.55 -37.46 -45.74
N VAL A 932 5.45 -37.77 -46.44
CA VAL A 932 5.03 -39.16 -46.72
C VAL A 932 6.09 -39.92 -47.54
N ALA A 933 6.92 -39.21 -48.32
CA ALA A 933 7.85 -39.81 -49.28
C ALA A 933 9.13 -40.40 -48.65
N THR A 934 9.59 -39.89 -47.50
CA THR A 934 10.82 -40.37 -46.86
C THR A 934 10.56 -41.32 -45.68
N GLY A 935 9.30 -41.47 -45.26
CA GLY A 935 8.97 -42.06 -43.96
C GLY A 935 9.58 -41.28 -42.79
N GLY A 936 10.07 -40.07 -43.03
CA GLY A 936 10.71 -39.21 -42.05
C GLY A 936 9.70 -38.65 -41.06
N GLN A 937 10.12 -38.53 -39.79
CA GLN A 937 9.31 -37.97 -38.71
C GLN A 937 9.10 -36.44 -38.79
N GLU A 938 9.64 -35.74 -39.80
CA GLU A 938 9.63 -34.27 -39.86
C GLU A 938 8.78 -33.74 -41.01
N ASP A 939 7.77 -32.93 -40.66
CA ASP A 939 6.94 -32.22 -41.62
C ASP A 939 7.76 -31.21 -42.44
N LYS A 940 7.46 -31.11 -43.73
CA LYS A 940 8.12 -30.18 -44.66
C LYS A 940 7.29 -28.92 -44.82
N ILE A 941 7.97 -27.76 -44.87
CA ILE A 941 7.37 -26.51 -45.33
C ILE A 941 7.12 -26.62 -46.84
N VAL A 942 5.86 -26.77 -47.23
CA VAL A 942 5.45 -26.79 -48.65
C VAL A 942 5.19 -25.39 -49.19
N SER A 943 4.87 -24.44 -48.31
CA SER A 943 4.68 -23.04 -48.69
C SER A 943 5.17 -22.10 -47.59
N ALA A 944 5.84 -21.02 -48.00
CA ALA A 944 6.14 -19.87 -47.17
C ALA A 944 5.97 -18.64 -48.05
N LYS A 945 4.86 -17.92 -47.88
CA LYS A 945 4.50 -16.82 -48.79
C LYS A 945 3.94 -15.64 -48.03
N TRP A 946 4.30 -14.45 -48.49
CA TRP A 946 3.59 -13.21 -48.14
C TRP A 946 2.13 -13.30 -48.60
N GLN A 947 1.22 -13.01 -47.69
CA GLN A 947 -0.20 -12.86 -47.97
C GLN A 947 -0.50 -11.44 -48.45
N ASN A 948 -1.51 -11.28 -49.31
CA ASN A 948 -2.00 -9.94 -49.67
C ASN A 948 -2.74 -9.35 -48.47
N THR A 949 -2.21 -8.26 -47.92
CA THR A 949 -2.75 -7.58 -46.75
C THR A 949 -3.13 -6.13 -47.03
N ASP A 950 -3.20 -5.72 -48.31
CA ASP A 950 -3.47 -4.33 -48.70
C ASP A 950 -4.85 -3.83 -48.25
N SER A 951 -5.76 -4.74 -47.91
CA SER A 951 -7.09 -4.43 -47.39
C SER A 951 -7.12 -4.02 -45.91
N ARG A 952 -6.04 -4.24 -45.15
CA ARG A 952 -6.02 -3.98 -43.71
C ARG A 952 -5.71 -2.52 -43.39
N THR A 953 -6.51 -1.94 -42.50
CA THR A 953 -6.24 -0.60 -41.96
C THR A 953 -5.09 -0.63 -40.96
N ILE A 954 -4.46 0.52 -40.70
CA ILE A 954 -3.41 0.65 -39.68
C ILE A 954 -3.93 0.23 -38.30
N ALA A 955 -5.18 0.58 -37.96
CA ALA A 955 -5.80 0.19 -36.69
C ALA A 955 -5.92 -1.34 -36.55
N GLN A 956 -6.27 -2.05 -37.63
CA GLN A 956 -6.30 -3.51 -37.64
C GLN A 956 -4.90 -4.09 -37.45
N TRP A 957 -3.89 -3.52 -38.09
CA TRP A 957 -2.50 -3.93 -37.84
C TRP A 957 -2.04 -3.69 -36.42
N ILE A 958 -2.44 -2.58 -35.78
CA ILE A 958 -2.12 -2.33 -34.37
C ILE A 958 -2.82 -3.37 -33.49
N GLN A 959 -4.10 -3.64 -33.73
CA GLN A 959 -4.86 -4.64 -33.00
C GLN A 959 -4.21 -6.02 -33.08
N MET A 960 -3.84 -6.46 -34.28
CA MET A 960 -3.26 -7.79 -34.49
C MET A 960 -1.84 -7.92 -33.92
N GLY A 961 -1.13 -6.80 -33.71
CA GLY A 961 0.21 -6.79 -33.13
C GLY A 961 0.24 -6.46 -31.63
N SER A 962 -0.92 -6.31 -30.99
CA SER A 962 -1.02 -6.12 -29.55
C SER A 962 -0.82 -7.45 -28.83
N CYS A 963 -0.11 -7.41 -27.71
CA CYS A 963 0.04 -8.53 -26.77
C CYS A 963 -1.11 -8.63 -25.76
N ARG A 964 -2.11 -7.74 -25.83
CA ARG A 964 -3.27 -7.76 -24.95
C ARG A 964 -4.42 -8.48 -25.64
N LEU A 965 -4.95 -9.49 -24.98
CA LEU A 965 -6.10 -10.26 -25.44
C LEU A 965 -7.34 -9.82 -24.66
N ASP A 966 -8.47 -9.71 -25.34
CA ASP A 966 -9.77 -9.57 -24.68
C ASP A 966 -10.14 -10.95 -24.12
N MET A 967 -9.88 -11.15 -22.82
CA MET A 967 -10.16 -12.42 -22.14
C MET A 967 -11.66 -12.75 -22.08
N SER A 968 -12.53 -11.79 -22.40
CA SER A 968 -13.97 -12.01 -22.48
C SER A 968 -14.43 -12.59 -23.82
N ASP A 969 -13.58 -12.57 -24.86
CA ASP A 969 -13.85 -13.15 -26.17
C ASP A 969 -13.35 -14.61 -26.22
N PRO A 970 -14.25 -15.60 -26.10
CA PRO A 970 -13.86 -17.00 -26.04
C PRO A 970 -13.22 -17.46 -27.35
N GLU A 971 -13.56 -16.87 -28.50
CA GLU A 971 -12.98 -17.28 -29.79
C GLU A 971 -11.52 -16.85 -29.91
N ARG A 972 -11.15 -15.72 -29.27
CA ARG A 972 -9.78 -15.24 -29.18
C ARG A 972 -8.94 -15.86 -28.07
N THR A 973 -9.57 -16.43 -27.04
CA THR A 973 -8.87 -17.22 -26.01
C THR A 973 -8.89 -18.73 -26.29
N ARG A 974 -9.70 -19.19 -27.24
CA ARG A 974 -9.71 -20.56 -27.78
C ARG A 974 -8.59 -20.95 -28.74
N PRO A 975 -7.72 -20.07 -29.31
CA PRO A 975 -6.55 -20.56 -30.03
C PRO A 975 -5.84 -21.47 -29.06
N THR A 976 -5.76 -22.74 -29.44
CA THR A 976 -5.27 -23.84 -28.62
C THR A 976 -4.15 -23.32 -27.75
N GLN A 977 -4.25 -23.43 -26.43
CA GLN A 977 -3.04 -23.50 -25.62
C GLN A 977 -2.31 -24.74 -26.13
N VAL A 978 -1.57 -24.57 -27.22
CA VAL A 978 -0.95 -25.66 -27.93
C VAL A 978 0.16 -26.10 -27.00
N CYS A 979 -0.08 -27.15 -26.24
CA CYS A 979 0.99 -27.75 -25.45
C CYS A 979 2.01 -28.34 -26.44
N PRO A 980 3.32 -28.12 -26.23
CA PRO A 980 4.36 -28.82 -26.96
C PRO A 980 4.08 -30.32 -26.97
N THR A 981 4.28 -30.96 -28.13
CA THR A 981 4.08 -32.40 -28.26
C THR A 981 5.04 -33.19 -27.38
N ARG A 982 4.86 -34.52 -27.29
CA ARG A 982 5.77 -35.40 -26.56
C ARG A 982 7.22 -35.26 -27.02
N GLU A 983 7.44 -35.02 -28.31
CA GLU A 983 8.77 -34.78 -28.90
C GLU A 983 9.31 -33.40 -28.52
N GLY A 984 8.47 -32.36 -28.58
CA GLY A 984 8.81 -31.05 -28.00
C GLY A 984 9.22 -31.20 -26.53
N LYS A 985 8.42 -31.88 -25.71
CA LYS A 985 8.74 -32.21 -24.30
C LYS A 985 10.07 -32.97 -24.17
N ARG A 986 10.45 -33.84 -25.11
CA ARG A 986 11.73 -34.56 -25.10
C ARG A 986 12.91 -33.64 -25.42
N LEU A 987 12.76 -32.75 -26.41
CA LEU A 987 13.77 -31.74 -26.75
C LEU A 987 14.01 -30.81 -25.56
N LEU A 988 12.93 -30.37 -24.90
CA LEU A 988 12.98 -29.57 -23.67
C LEU A 988 13.73 -30.29 -22.52
N ARG A 989 13.57 -31.60 -22.39
CA ARG A 989 14.35 -32.42 -21.43
C ARG A 989 15.83 -32.52 -21.81
N LYS A 990 16.15 -32.61 -23.10
CA LYS A 990 17.55 -32.63 -23.59
C LYS A 990 18.24 -31.31 -23.29
N LEU A 991 17.57 -30.19 -23.57
CA LEU A 991 18.00 -28.83 -23.22
C LEU A 991 18.28 -28.67 -21.74
N LYS A 992 17.34 -29.13 -20.90
CA LYS A 992 17.50 -29.12 -19.44
C LYS A 992 18.80 -29.84 -19.03
N ARG A 993 19.02 -31.07 -19.51
CA ARG A 993 20.23 -31.86 -19.20
C ARG A 993 21.53 -31.19 -19.64
N LYS A 994 21.54 -30.58 -20.84
CA LYS A 994 22.72 -29.86 -21.36
C LYS A 994 23.07 -28.64 -20.50
N ARG A 995 22.06 -27.90 -20.02
CA ARG A 995 22.28 -26.75 -19.13
C ARG A 995 22.69 -27.15 -17.72
N GLU A 996 22.13 -28.23 -17.19
CA GLU A 996 22.59 -28.83 -15.95
C GLU A 996 24.08 -29.21 -16.04
N SER A 997 24.53 -29.75 -17.18
CA SER A 997 25.96 -30.01 -17.40
C SER A 997 26.82 -28.74 -17.56
N ASP A 998 26.24 -27.65 -18.06
CA ASP A 998 26.91 -26.34 -18.19
C ASP A 998 26.88 -25.52 -16.87
N GLY A 999 26.36 -26.09 -15.78
CA GLY A 999 26.23 -25.41 -14.48
C GLY A 999 25.15 -24.32 -14.43
N ILE A 1000 24.26 -24.28 -15.42
CA ILE A 1000 23.13 -23.35 -15.49
C ILE A 1000 21.88 -24.08 -14.97
N ASP A 1001 21.50 -23.82 -13.73
CA ASP A 1001 20.31 -24.41 -13.10
C ASP A 1001 19.02 -23.96 -13.83
N PHE A 1002 18.35 -24.90 -14.50
CA PHE A 1002 17.01 -24.74 -15.07
C PHE A 1002 16.13 -25.91 -14.64
N GLU A 1003 14.99 -25.65 -13.99
CA GLU A 1003 14.02 -26.69 -13.69
C GLU A 1003 12.71 -26.48 -14.46
N LEU A 1004 12.50 -27.37 -15.42
CA LEU A 1004 11.19 -27.62 -16.04
C LEU A 1004 10.51 -28.73 -15.21
N GLU A 1005 9.47 -28.40 -14.45
CA GLU A 1005 8.52 -29.41 -13.94
C GLU A 1005 7.52 -29.70 -15.06
N LEU A 1006 7.52 -30.93 -15.56
CA LEU A 1006 6.43 -31.44 -16.39
C LEU A 1006 5.39 -31.99 -15.41
N SER A 1007 4.24 -31.32 -15.26
CA SER A 1007 3.12 -31.93 -14.56
C SER A 1007 2.77 -33.24 -15.27
N SER A 1008 2.44 -34.27 -14.49
CA SER A 1008 1.90 -35.54 -15.02
C SER A 1008 0.56 -35.34 -15.71
N ASP A 1009 -0.10 -34.23 -15.41
CA ASP A 1009 -1.46 -33.91 -15.83
C ASP A 1009 -1.37 -32.81 -16.90
N GLU A 1010 -2.16 -32.92 -17.96
CA GLU A 1010 -2.04 -32.23 -19.25
C GLU A 1010 -2.17 -30.69 -19.23
N GLU A 1011 -2.20 -30.06 -18.06
CA GLU A 1011 -2.54 -28.65 -17.88
C GLU A 1011 -1.34 -27.82 -17.36
N GLY A 1012 -0.53 -27.30 -18.29
CA GLY A 1012 0.30 -26.11 -18.07
C GLY A 1012 1.79 -26.31 -17.72
N TYR A 1013 2.61 -25.34 -18.13
CA TYR A 1013 4.05 -25.25 -17.83
C TYR A 1013 4.31 -24.09 -16.86
N ALA A 1014 4.56 -24.36 -15.59
CA ALA A 1014 5.02 -23.34 -14.65
C ALA A 1014 6.55 -23.43 -14.47
N LEU A 1015 7.29 -22.40 -14.92
CA LEU A 1015 8.68 -22.20 -14.55
C LEU A 1015 8.74 -21.78 -13.07
N LYS A 1016 8.93 -22.74 -12.16
CA LYS A 1016 9.30 -22.45 -10.77
C LYS A 1016 10.81 -22.31 -10.69
N ILE A 1017 11.30 -21.11 -10.38
CA ILE A 1017 12.72 -20.91 -10.10
C ILE A 1017 12.97 -21.46 -8.69
N PRO A 1018 13.76 -22.55 -8.51
CA PRO A 1018 14.04 -23.10 -7.20
C PRO A 1018 14.74 -22.04 -6.36
N HIS A 1019 14.34 -21.91 -5.09
CA HIS A 1019 14.97 -20.90 -4.24
C HIS A 1019 16.41 -21.32 -3.92
N PRO A 1020 17.43 -20.48 -4.23
CA PRO A 1020 18.84 -20.89 -4.16
C PRO A 1020 19.29 -21.32 -2.76
N ASN A 1021 18.56 -20.93 -1.72
CA ASN A 1021 18.91 -21.16 -0.32
C ASN A 1021 18.07 -22.25 0.39
N VAL A 1022 17.26 -23.03 -0.33
CA VAL A 1022 16.46 -24.12 0.27
C VAL A 1022 16.94 -25.48 -0.27
N ARG A 1023 17.11 -26.46 0.62
CA ARG A 1023 17.48 -27.84 0.29
C ARG A 1023 16.47 -28.81 0.89
N ARG A 1024 16.34 -30.00 0.31
CA ARG A 1024 15.70 -31.18 0.91
C ARG A 1024 16.77 -32.04 1.54
N CYS A 1025 16.45 -32.72 2.63
CA CYS A 1025 17.36 -33.61 3.30
C CYS A 1025 16.62 -34.86 3.78
N LYS A 1026 17.02 -36.03 3.30
CA LYS A 1026 16.43 -37.33 3.69
C LYS A 1026 16.98 -37.87 5.02
N LEU A 1027 18.08 -37.27 5.49
CA LEU A 1027 18.69 -37.69 6.74
C LEU A 1027 17.77 -37.33 7.92
N PRO A 1028 17.68 -38.20 8.94
CA PRO A 1028 17.17 -37.84 10.25
C PRO A 1028 17.88 -36.59 10.78
N THR A 1029 17.16 -35.73 11.51
CA THR A 1029 17.66 -34.45 12.00
C THR A 1029 18.98 -34.55 12.78
N LEU A 1030 19.14 -35.59 13.60
CA LEU A 1030 20.35 -35.81 14.39
C LEU A 1030 21.55 -36.22 13.52
N GLU A 1031 21.29 -37.04 12.50
CA GLU A 1031 22.30 -37.49 11.55
C GLU A 1031 22.73 -36.34 10.63
N PHE A 1032 21.77 -35.53 10.17
CA PHE A 1032 22.05 -34.29 9.46
C PHE A 1032 22.93 -33.34 10.28
N ALA A 1033 22.58 -33.09 11.55
CA ALA A 1033 23.33 -32.16 12.39
C ALA A 1033 24.78 -32.63 12.59
N LYS A 1034 24.97 -33.93 12.81
CA LYS A 1034 26.30 -34.55 12.95
C LYS A 1034 27.11 -34.43 11.66
N LEU A 1035 26.52 -34.78 10.53
CA LEU A 1035 27.19 -34.73 9.22
C LEU A 1035 27.56 -33.30 8.84
N PHE A 1036 26.67 -32.35 9.12
CA PHE A 1036 26.95 -30.94 8.89
C PHE A 1036 28.12 -30.43 9.75
N ASP A 1037 28.19 -30.80 11.03
CA ASP A 1037 29.33 -30.41 11.90
C ASP A 1037 30.65 -31.04 11.44
N GLU A 1038 30.63 -32.31 11.00
CA GLU A 1038 31.81 -32.99 10.46
C GLU A 1038 32.34 -32.29 9.19
N GLN A 1039 31.45 -31.97 8.25
CA GLN A 1039 31.80 -31.28 7.00
C GLN A 1039 32.23 -29.83 7.24
N LEU A 1040 31.50 -29.10 8.08
CA LEU A 1040 31.84 -27.73 8.44
C LEU A 1040 33.17 -27.68 9.19
N GLY A 1041 33.45 -28.64 10.08
CA GLY A 1041 34.71 -28.72 10.82
C GLY A 1041 35.92 -28.88 9.89
N GLY A 1042 35.86 -29.83 8.95
CA GLY A 1042 36.92 -30.02 7.96
C GLY A 1042 37.19 -28.76 7.13
N GLU A 1043 36.14 -28.12 6.62
CA GLU A 1043 36.27 -26.90 5.81
C GLU A 1043 36.76 -25.69 6.63
N VAL A 1044 36.37 -25.57 7.90
CA VAL A 1044 36.87 -24.52 8.79
C VAL A 1044 38.35 -24.75 9.10
N ASP A 1045 38.77 -25.98 9.37
CA ASP A 1045 40.17 -26.33 9.61
C ASP A 1045 41.03 -26.03 8.38
N ASP A 1046 40.55 -26.36 7.18
CA ASP A 1046 41.22 -26.06 5.91
C ASP A 1046 41.35 -24.54 5.67
N LEU A 1047 40.29 -23.77 5.95
CA LEU A 1047 40.31 -22.30 5.86
C LEU A 1047 41.23 -21.64 6.91
N GLU A 1048 41.44 -22.26 8.07
CA GLU A 1048 42.36 -21.77 9.10
C GLU A 1048 43.84 -22.06 8.76
N LEU A 1049 44.09 -23.19 8.09
CA LEU A 1049 45.41 -23.56 7.59
C LEU A 1049 45.84 -22.71 6.39
N ASP A 1050 44.88 -22.21 5.62
CA ASP A 1050 45.15 -21.27 4.53
C ASP A 1050 45.71 -19.94 5.08
N GLN A 1051 46.84 -19.50 4.54
CA GLN A 1051 47.51 -18.27 4.97
C GLN A 1051 46.84 -17.01 4.44
N GLU A 1052 45.89 -17.10 3.51
CA GLU A 1052 45.15 -15.94 3.02
C GLU A 1052 44.25 -15.32 4.10
N ASP A 1053 44.46 -14.03 4.40
CA ASP A 1053 43.70 -13.27 5.42
C ASP A 1053 42.18 -13.33 5.19
N GLY A 1054 41.76 -13.43 3.92
CA GLY A 1054 40.34 -13.56 3.55
C GLY A 1054 39.70 -14.88 3.98
N ASN A 1055 40.48 -15.95 4.09
CA ASN A 1055 40.01 -17.30 4.43
C ASN A 1055 39.99 -17.51 5.95
N LYS A 1056 40.95 -16.95 6.68
CA LYS A 1056 40.91 -16.89 8.15
C LYS A 1056 39.72 -16.11 8.70
N GLU A 1057 39.36 -15.00 8.06
CA GLU A 1057 38.16 -14.24 8.43
C GLU A 1057 36.87 -15.01 8.09
N LEU A 1058 36.86 -15.72 6.96
CA LEU A 1058 35.74 -16.60 6.60
C LEU A 1058 35.58 -17.74 7.61
N ALA A 1059 36.68 -18.39 8.02
CA ALA A 1059 36.71 -19.42 9.06
C ALA A 1059 36.09 -18.90 10.38
N LYS A 1060 36.50 -17.70 10.83
CA LYS A 1060 35.90 -17.06 12.02
C LYS A 1060 34.40 -16.82 11.88
N MET A 1061 33.93 -16.41 10.68
CA MET A 1061 32.51 -16.18 10.43
C MET A 1061 31.67 -17.48 10.39
N LEU A 1062 32.32 -18.62 10.11
CA LEU A 1062 31.74 -19.95 10.04
C LEU A 1062 31.75 -20.70 11.38
N LYS A 1063 32.41 -20.18 12.42
CA LYS A 1063 32.39 -20.74 13.79
C LYS A 1063 31.05 -20.55 14.50
N GLY A 1064 30.05 -21.35 14.15
CA GLY A 1064 28.74 -21.33 14.80
C GLY A 1064 28.50 -22.52 15.72
N SER A 1065 27.30 -22.57 16.30
CA SER A 1065 26.86 -23.67 17.13
C SER A 1065 25.38 -23.97 16.91
N TRP A 1066 24.98 -25.22 17.19
CA TRP A 1066 23.59 -25.59 17.23
C TRP A 1066 22.89 -24.93 18.42
N ILE A 1067 21.90 -24.09 18.13
CA ILE A 1067 21.02 -23.47 19.11
C ILE A 1067 19.96 -24.46 19.60
N SER A 1068 19.53 -25.38 18.72
CA SER A 1068 18.57 -26.43 19.05
C SER A 1068 18.74 -27.59 18.08
N VAL A 1069 18.72 -28.82 18.59
CA VAL A 1069 18.60 -30.05 17.80
C VAL A 1069 17.55 -30.93 18.47
N THR A 1070 16.52 -31.26 17.72
CA THR A 1070 15.38 -32.11 18.11
C THR A 1070 15.16 -33.16 17.02
N PRO A 1071 14.32 -34.20 17.24
CA PRO A 1071 14.01 -35.16 16.18
C PRO A 1071 13.43 -34.52 14.90
N ASP A 1072 12.79 -33.35 15.00
CA ASP A 1072 12.07 -32.70 13.89
C ASP A 1072 12.71 -31.39 13.42
N GLN A 1073 13.69 -30.85 14.14
CA GLN A 1073 14.34 -29.59 13.77
C GLN A 1073 15.77 -29.50 14.28
N ALA A 1074 16.66 -28.93 13.45
CA ALA A 1074 17.97 -28.47 13.88
C ALA A 1074 18.18 -27.00 13.47
N LEU A 1075 18.66 -26.16 14.38
CA LEU A 1075 18.95 -24.74 14.15
C LEU A 1075 20.41 -24.46 14.50
N TRP A 1076 21.21 -24.13 13.49
CA TRP A 1076 22.60 -23.71 13.63
C TRP A 1076 22.74 -22.22 13.39
N ARG A 1077 23.58 -21.54 14.19
CA ARG A 1077 23.79 -20.09 14.07
C ARG A 1077 25.27 -19.73 14.21
N GLY A 1078 25.77 -18.92 13.28
CA GLY A 1078 27.09 -18.31 13.32
C GLY A 1078 27.18 -17.12 14.30
N PRO A 1079 28.39 -16.70 14.68
CA PRO A 1079 28.60 -15.69 15.70
C PRO A 1079 28.32 -14.30 15.13
N ALA A 1080 27.20 -13.69 15.55
CA ALA A 1080 26.77 -12.37 15.08
C ALA A 1080 27.83 -11.28 15.30
N SER A 1081 28.61 -11.39 16.38
CA SER A 1081 29.69 -10.45 16.72
C SER A 1081 30.81 -10.46 15.68
N GLU A 1082 31.28 -11.63 15.25
CA GLU A 1082 32.36 -11.74 14.26
C GLU A 1082 31.88 -11.31 12.86
N GLN A 1083 30.63 -11.62 12.52
CA GLN A 1083 30.04 -11.23 11.24
C GLN A 1083 29.71 -9.72 11.14
N SER A 1084 29.58 -9.04 12.29
CA SER A 1084 29.43 -7.58 12.36
C SER A 1084 30.75 -6.82 12.28
N LYS A 1085 31.86 -7.46 12.68
CA LYS A 1085 33.21 -6.88 12.67
C LYS A 1085 33.87 -6.91 11.29
N ALA A 1086 33.47 -7.83 10.41
CA ALA A 1086 34.01 -8.03 9.05
C ALA A 1086 33.67 -6.89 8.03
N LYS A 1087 33.72 -5.62 8.44
CA LYS A 1087 33.62 -4.49 7.50
C LYS A 1087 34.90 -4.35 6.67
N CYS A 1088 34.77 -4.60 5.37
CA CYS A 1088 35.56 -4.00 4.29
C CYS A 1088 37.10 -4.08 4.41
N LEU A 1089 37.67 -5.27 4.48
CA LEU A 1089 39.05 -5.49 4.04
C LEU A 1089 39.02 -6.20 2.68
N GLY A 1090 39.44 -5.49 1.63
CA GLY A 1090 39.77 -6.04 0.32
C GLY A 1090 38.69 -5.92 -0.75
N TRP A 1091 38.58 -4.74 -1.40
CA TRP A 1091 38.26 -4.51 -2.85
C TRP A 1091 37.70 -3.11 -3.16
N MET A 1092 38.25 -2.06 -2.55
CA MET A 1092 38.16 -0.71 -3.13
C MET A 1092 39.59 -0.15 -3.24
N PRO A 1093 40.05 0.26 -4.44
CA PRO A 1093 41.32 0.97 -4.56
C PRO A 1093 41.21 2.26 -3.74
N SER A 1094 42.16 2.46 -2.85
CA SER A 1094 42.33 3.68 -2.08
C SER A 1094 42.36 4.86 -3.05
N TRP A 1095 41.41 5.78 -2.96
CA TRP A 1095 41.54 7.23 -3.20
C TRP A 1095 40.20 7.89 -2.88
N SER A 1096 40.12 8.55 -1.73
CA SER A 1096 39.27 9.72 -1.38
C SER A 1096 38.87 9.75 0.10
N LEU A 1097 39.86 9.92 0.98
CA LEU A 1097 39.64 10.21 2.40
C LEU A 1097 40.03 11.66 2.69
N LYS A 1098 39.35 12.62 2.07
CA LYS A 1098 39.33 14.04 2.50
C LYS A 1098 38.00 14.70 2.11
N ARG A 1099 37.01 14.64 3.02
CA ARG A 1099 36.15 15.76 3.49
C ARG A 1099 34.82 15.24 4.09
N GLY A 1100 34.68 15.44 5.41
CA GLY A 1100 33.49 16.06 6.01
C GLY A 1100 32.22 15.23 6.24
N ARG A 1101 32.09 14.67 7.45
CA ARG A 1101 30.87 14.50 8.29
C ARG A 1101 29.56 14.13 7.57
N HIS A 1102 29.26 12.83 7.54
CA HIS A 1102 28.00 12.19 7.98
C HIS A 1102 28.10 10.68 7.68
N ALA A 1103 28.83 9.93 8.52
CA ALA A 1103 28.76 8.47 8.50
C ALA A 1103 27.51 8.06 9.30
N SER A 1104 26.42 7.74 8.60
CA SER A 1104 25.25 7.11 9.22
C SER A 1104 25.64 5.74 9.81
N GLU A 1105 25.10 5.41 10.97
CA GLU A 1105 25.31 4.15 11.69
C GLU A 1105 25.22 2.92 10.77
N PRO A 1106 26.08 1.90 10.97
CA PRO A 1106 26.01 0.64 10.22
C PRO A 1106 24.70 -0.09 10.47
N SER A 1107 24.00 -0.48 9.40
CA SER A 1107 22.96 -1.51 9.50
C SER A 1107 23.59 -2.81 9.96
N MET A 1108 23.17 -3.34 11.12
CA MET A 1108 23.62 -4.65 11.61
C MET A 1108 23.42 -5.72 10.52
N SER A 1109 24.50 -6.42 10.16
CA SER A 1109 24.43 -7.62 9.32
C SER A 1109 23.72 -8.73 10.12
N ARG A 1110 22.78 -9.44 9.48
CA ARG A 1110 22.10 -10.59 10.09
C ARG A 1110 23.12 -11.73 10.27
N PRO A 1111 23.05 -12.49 11.38
CA PRO A 1111 23.89 -13.68 11.56
C PRO A 1111 23.58 -14.73 10.48
N LEU A 1112 24.59 -15.52 10.12
CA LEU A 1112 24.45 -16.74 9.32
C LEU A 1112 23.63 -17.76 10.11
N GLU A 1113 22.55 -18.25 9.53
CA GLU A 1113 21.62 -19.20 10.14
C GLU A 1113 21.33 -20.33 9.17
N LEU A 1114 21.31 -21.55 9.71
CA LEU A 1114 20.88 -22.75 9.00
C LEU A 1114 19.78 -23.42 9.81
N VAL A 1115 18.63 -23.66 9.17
CA VAL A 1115 17.46 -24.27 9.80
C VAL A 1115 17.07 -25.53 9.04
N TYR A 1116 17.16 -26.68 9.67
CA TYR A 1116 16.56 -27.93 9.20
C TYR A 1116 15.19 -28.12 9.85
N LEU A 1117 14.17 -28.44 9.07
CA LEU A 1117 12.80 -28.74 9.50
C LEU A 1117 12.30 -30.04 8.87
N ARG A 1118 12.01 -31.07 9.68
CA ARG A 1118 11.32 -32.29 9.24
C ARG A 1118 9.82 -32.02 9.20
N ARG A 1119 9.14 -32.41 8.11
CA ARG A 1119 7.68 -32.23 7.98
C ARG A 1119 6.93 -33.26 8.86
N PHE A 1120 5.90 -32.80 9.57
CA PHE A 1120 5.06 -33.61 10.46
C PHE A 1120 4.09 -34.62 9.77
N ASN A 1121 4.06 -34.70 8.43
CA ASN A 1121 3.05 -35.49 7.70
C ASN A 1121 3.65 -36.67 6.90
N ASN A 1122 4.30 -37.63 7.57
CA ASN A 1122 4.72 -38.93 7.00
C ASN A 1122 5.59 -38.88 5.73
N GLN A 1123 6.33 -37.80 5.47
CA GLN A 1123 7.34 -37.76 4.42
C GLN A 1123 8.72 -37.77 5.07
N ASP A 1124 9.56 -38.75 4.74
CA ASP A 1124 10.94 -38.92 5.22
C ASP A 1124 11.93 -37.86 4.66
N VAL A 1125 11.45 -36.64 4.39
CA VAL A 1125 12.24 -35.58 3.76
C VAL A 1125 12.06 -34.29 4.54
N GLY A 1126 13.12 -33.85 5.21
CA GLY A 1126 13.24 -32.53 5.83
C GLY A 1126 13.64 -31.45 4.84
N LYS A 1127 13.53 -30.18 5.25
CA LYS A 1127 13.92 -28.99 4.48
C LYS A 1127 14.98 -28.19 5.23
N ILE A 1128 16.03 -27.78 4.54
CA ILE A 1128 17.10 -26.93 5.08
C ILE A 1128 16.98 -25.53 4.48
N PHE A 1129 17.02 -24.51 5.32
CA PHE A 1129 17.01 -23.09 4.95
C PHE A 1129 18.33 -22.46 5.38
N VAL A 1130 18.97 -21.72 4.46
CA VAL A 1130 20.21 -20.97 4.77
C VAL A 1130 19.94 -19.47 4.59
N ASP A 1131 20.17 -18.67 5.62
CA ASP A 1131 20.11 -17.21 5.56
C ASP A 1131 21.37 -16.58 6.15
N GLY A 1132 21.76 -15.40 5.67
CA GLY A 1132 22.98 -14.72 6.11
C GLY A 1132 23.67 -13.90 5.02
N PRO A 1133 24.85 -13.32 5.30
CA PRO A 1133 25.65 -12.58 4.32
C PRO A 1133 25.96 -13.43 3.08
N THR A 1134 25.93 -12.83 1.89
CA THR A 1134 26.00 -13.58 0.61
C THR A 1134 27.20 -14.52 0.51
N ARG A 1135 28.39 -14.10 0.98
CA ARG A 1135 29.62 -14.90 0.92
C ARG A 1135 29.57 -16.14 1.83
N THR A 1136 29.20 -15.98 3.09
CA THR A 1136 29.09 -17.09 4.04
C THR A 1136 27.92 -18.01 3.72
N LYS A 1137 26.80 -17.45 3.24
CA LYS A 1137 25.64 -18.21 2.80
C LYS A 1137 25.96 -19.14 1.63
N GLN A 1138 26.72 -18.65 0.64
CA GLN A 1138 27.14 -19.48 -0.49
C GLN A 1138 28.07 -20.60 -0.03
N PHE A 1139 28.99 -20.31 0.89
CA PHE A 1139 29.90 -21.31 1.46
C PHE A 1139 29.16 -22.44 2.20
N ILE A 1140 28.17 -22.11 3.04
CA ILE A 1140 27.31 -23.10 3.71
C ILE A 1140 26.52 -23.93 2.70
N ILE A 1141 26.05 -23.31 1.61
CA ILE A 1141 25.39 -24.03 0.52
C ILE A 1141 26.32 -25.06 -0.12
N ASP A 1142 27.61 -24.74 -0.26
CA ASP A 1142 28.60 -25.65 -0.84
C ASP A 1142 28.96 -26.79 0.12
N ILE A 1143 29.09 -26.51 1.43
CA ILE A 1143 29.21 -27.56 2.47
C ILE A 1143 28.03 -28.53 2.44
N LEU A 1144 26.80 -28.01 2.29
CA LEU A 1144 25.61 -28.84 2.19
C LEU A 1144 25.60 -29.75 0.95
N ARG A 1145 26.34 -29.40 -0.12
CA ARG A 1145 26.54 -30.30 -1.27
C ARG A 1145 27.54 -31.41 -0.95
N GLY A 1146 28.51 -31.15 -0.08
CA GLY A 1146 29.49 -32.13 0.42
C GLY A 1146 28.89 -33.17 1.38
N CYS A 1147 27.76 -32.86 2.01
CA CYS A 1147 27.02 -33.76 2.92
C CYS A 1147 26.32 -34.96 2.22
N GLY A 1148 26.65 -35.28 0.97
CA GLY A 1148 26.18 -36.48 0.28
C GLY A 1148 24.85 -36.36 -0.47
N PRO A 1149 24.42 -37.45 -1.16
CA PRO A 1149 23.29 -37.46 -2.09
C PRO A 1149 21.92 -37.29 -1.43
N ASP A 1150 21.84 -37.42 -0.11
CA ASP A 1150 20.61 -37.27 0.66
C ASP A 1150 20.21 -35.82 0.89
N ILE A 1151 21.09 -34.87 0.57
CA ILE A 1151 20.78 -33.44 0.55
C ILE A 1151 20.66 -32.96 -0.90
N THR A 1152 19.42 -32.73 -1.35
CA THR A 1152 19.12 -32.26 -2.70
C THR A 1152 18.58 -30.83 -2.68
N LYS A 1153 18.43 -30.18 -3.85
CA LYS A 1153 17.68 -28.92 -3.92
C LYS A 1153 16.18 -29.17 -3.63
N ASP A 1154 15.48 -28.13 -3.16
CA ASP A 1154 14.02 -28.19 -2.98
C ASP A 1154 13.32 -27.47 -4.13
N ASP A 1155 13.00 -28.25 -5.14
CA ASP A 1155 12.47 -27.86 -6.45
C ASP A 1155 11.04 -27.25 -6.37
N VAL A 1156 10.36 -27.45 -5.22
CA VAL A 1156 8.96 -27.04 -5.00
C VAL A 1156 8.85 -25.86 -4.01
N ALA A 1157 9.97 -25.32 -3.52
CA ALA A 1157 9.95 -24.27 -2.50
C ALA A 1157 9.61 -22.88 -3.09
N VAL A 1158 8.35 -22.47 -2.99
CA VAL A 1158 7.98 -21.04 -2.94
C VAL A 1158 8.18 -20.58 -1.49
N VAL A 1159 8.94 -19.51 -1.27
CA VAL A 1159 9.20 -18.97 0.08
C VAL A 1159 7.87 -18.62 0.76
N PRO A 1160 7.42 -19.31 1.84
CA PRO A 1160 6.57 -18.63 2.81
C PRO A 1160 7.43 -17.51 3.39
N ARG A 1161 6.91 -16.31 3.64
CA ARG A 1161 7.65 -15.19 4.28
C ARG A 1161 8.21 -15.64 5.64
N TYR A 1162 9.35 -16.31 5.63
CA TYR A 1162 10.02 -16.87 6.78
C TYR A 1162 11.05 -15.84 7.22
N ASP A 1163 10.80 -15.22 8.37
CA ASP A 1163 11.79 -14.42 9.07
C ASP A 1163 12.26 -15.26 10.26
N PRO A 1164 13.49 -15.78 10.27
CA PRO A 1164 13.96 -16.67 11.33
C PRO A 1164 14.02 -15.99 12.71
N THR A 1165 13.86 -14.66 12.81
CA THR A 1165 13.64 -13.97 14.10
C THR A 1165 12.27 -14.27 14.74
N LYS A 1166 11.34 -14.88 13.99
CA LYS A 1166 10.02 -15.30 14.47
C LYS A 1166 9.99 -16.73 15.02
N SER A 1167 11.05 -17.52 14.82
CA SER A 1167 11.17 -18.89 15.31
C SER A 1167 11.62 -18.94 16.78
N ARG A 1168 10.72 -18.54 17.69
CA ARG A 1168 10.76 -18.97 19.10
C ARG A 1168 9.51 -19.78 19.43
N TRP A 1169 9.32 -20.87 18.69
CA TRP A 1169 8.64 -22.05 19.17
C TRP A 1169 9.59 -23.21 18.89
N ILE A 1170 10.15 -23.79 19.95
CA ILE A 1170 10.49 -25.20 20.17
C ILE A 1170 11.08 -25.26 21.57
N ASN A 1171 10.15 -25.43 22.50
CA ASN A 1171 10.28 -26.15 23.76
C ASN A 1171 8.84 -26.35 24.23
N ARG A 1172 8.18 -27.33 23.62
CA ARG A 1172 7.51 -28.35 24.40
C ARG A 1172 8.46 -29.53 24.46
#